data_AF-A0A512MFY6-F1
#
_entry.id   AF-A0A512MFY6-F1
#
_cell.length_a   1.000
_cell.length_b   1.000
_cell.length_c   1.000
_cell.angle_alpha   90.00
_cell.angle_beta   90.00
_cell.angle_gamma   90.00
#
_symmetry.space_group_name_H-M   'P 1'
#
loop_
_entity.id
_entity.type
_entity.pdbx_description
1 polymer ?
#
loop_
_entity_poly.entity_id
_entity_poly.type
_entity_poly.pdbx_seq_one_letter_code
_entity_poly.pdbx_strand_id
1 'polypeptide(L)'
;MSGIAQLRNVAQNFNVIGDEHAKVTTQSEVRADSSNWAGRAVNWIKSKLNIGTAVQANKNMMTGVLRQIRDAEGLGDRYVDIARTSFGSHLREGKPITGRQVAKVISDVIRLKEKETSEAQAKTANIRLNVNSMCAPMCSMEPGAEMRTKLTEHMTAFGMEDQIATLGEGELQQIKDTIKSSVQQKADRDGATPTQDYAKSQVDEACRQFALARVKTGIDTMVATVGGHADTEGALYRAVMSQAEERGIELEMTPEQMGKLANKLSDKLTTGCLFNADNLHPPTLEEAVTKRNEVVKSFLDGLQHLEEQEMEPKHKAALKESIIDSNKMFTKGMIDAAVEMIPHGETMVTAITTGGLNKTQVGEALGRYVEQMGRSINSEVGLREGIAGIDEADTVRDLVMKTSLSLVEVESGDGTEKLNAQTAPKILDELTMPDSGFMGARYDLDRSEVPSHELMMRKVACMDVLAGLGEIAGMSKEQINGMLDVGVGNFSLGFVRAKAGEGVHGIDGMVVHGGFNKEQALTGLGVSIQDDMVKTPSAAAAYSNAPMSLQGKAAHFSEGFLKDFFRNGITIDGEHIPGCGTQDHALMERTLDRLVAKFPSIEEAGRVTRPLFQAVAASITMSLLGDPTTQESMMRVSTSQGSRVSDRLNFSITSLGGGSYNVKAEMGIQKGSRTMQGDRADGCGVVTQIDISITGGNQSVVPPTVDVRDMDFVFGMMHG
;
A
#
# COMPACT_ATOMS: atom_id res chain seq x y z
N MET A 1 5.46 -17.67 -29.20
CA MET A 1 6.53 -17.93 -30.19
C MET A 1 7.84 -17.95 -29.41
N SER A 2 8.72 -18.94 -29.59
CA SER A 2 9.98 -19.02 -28.83
C SER A 2 10.80 -17.75 -29.01
N GLY A 3 11.55 -17.32 -27.98
CA GLY A 3 12.40 -16.11 -28.07
C GLY A 3 13.36 -16.12 -29.27
N ILE A 4 13.81 -17.31 -29.68
CA ILE A 4 14.62 -17.54 -30.88
C ILE A 4 13.83 -17.29 -32.18
N ALA A 5 12.55 -17.68 -32.26
CA ALA A 5 11.71 -17.38 -33.42
C ALA A 5 11.44 -15.88 -33.55
N GLN A 6 11.30 -15.17 -32.43
CA GLN A 6 11.16 -13.72 -32.42
C GLN A 6 12.44 -13.00 -32.84
N LEU A 7 13.61 -13.43 -32.34
CA LEU A 7 14.90 -12.93 -32.83
C LEU A 7 15.12 -13.20 -34.32
N ARG A 8 14.67 -14.37 -34.82
CA ARG A 8 14.73 -14.71 -36.25
C ARG A 8 13.86 -13.77 -37.08
N ASN A 9 12.66 -13.43 -36.61
CA ASN A 9 11.80 -12.41 -37.24
C ASN A 9 12.43 -11.01 -37.19
N VAL A 10 13.07 -10.63 -36.08
CA VAL A 10 13.80 -9.35 -35.96
C VAL A 10 14.96 -9.29 -36.94
N ALA A 11 15.76 -10.36 -37.05
CA ALA A 11 16.85 -10.46 -38.03
C ALA A 11 16.30 -10.34 -39.46
N GLN A 12 15.18 -10.98 -39.76
CA GLN A 12 14.52 -10.90 -41.06
C GLN A 12 14.02 -9.47 -41.36
N ASN A 13 13.43 -8.78 -40.38
CA ASN A 13 12.98 -7.40 -40.52
C ASN A 13 14.15 -6.44 -40.77
N PHE A 14 15.26 -6.58 -40.05
CA PHE A 14 16.45 -5.76 -40.31
C PHE A 14 17.10 -6.08 -41.66
N ASN A 15 17.02 -7.33 -42.11
CA ASN A 15 17.49 -7.70 -43.44
C ASN A 15 16.63 -7.08 -44.56
N VAL A 16 15.33 -6.91 -44.33
CA VAL A 16 14.38 -6.23 -45.23
C VAL A 16 14.66 -4.72 -45.32
N ILE A 17 15.08 -4.08 -44.22
CA ILE A 17 15.50 -2.66 -44.18
C ILE A 17 16.77 -2.43 -45.04
N GLY A 18 17.56 -3.46 -45.31
CA GLY A 18 18.66 -3.39 -46.27
C GLY A 18 19.83 -2.48 -45.84
N ASP A 19 20.27 -1.60 -46.75
CA ASP A 19 21.38 -0.66 -46.51
C ASP A 19 20.93 0.64 -45.81
N GLU A 20 19.64 0.78 -45.48
CA GLU A 20 19.09 1.93 -44.77
C GLU A 20 19.43 1.93 -43.27
N HIS A 21 19.50 3.12 -42.67
CA HIS A 21 19.82 3.31 -41.25
C HIS A 21 18.71 2.81 -40.34
N ALA A 22 19.01 1.79 -39.54
CA ALA A 22 18.02 1.18 -38.67
C ALA A 22 17.80 2.05 -37.40
N LYS A 23 16.62 2.67 -37.28
CA LYS A 23 16.22 3.44 -36.09
C LYS A 23 15.49 2.53 -35.11
N VAL A 24 16.02 2.37 -33.89
CA VAL A 24 15.32 1.70 -32.78
C VAL A 24 14.69 2.77 -31.89
N THR A 25 13.37 2.76 -31.77
CA THR A 25 12.61 3.59 -30.82
C THR A 25 12.77 3.02 -29.41
N THR A 26 13.31 3.81 -28.49
CA THR A 26 13.69 3.37 -27.15
C THR A 26 12.54 3.44 -26.15
N GLN A 27 11.96 2.29 -25.81
CA GLN A 27 11.36 2.09 -24.47
C GLN A 27 12.49 1.79 -23.47
N SER A 28 12.88 2.84 -22.74
CA SER A 28 13.47 2.79 -21.39
C SER A 28 13.46 4.21 -20.84
N GLU A 29 12.26 4.79 -20.79
CA GLU A 29 12.00 5.97 -19.98
C GLU A 29 11.65 5.48 -18.58
N VAL A 30 12.23 6.12 -17.56
CA VAL A 30 11.63 6.15 -16.22
C VAL A 30 10.15 6.48 -16.41
N ARG A 31 9.22 5.53 -16.25
CA ARG A 31 7.79 5.85 -16.35
C ARG A 31 7.43 6.65 -15.11
N ALA A 32 7.44 7.97 -15.24
CA ALA A 32 6.83 8.82 -14.25
C ALA A 32 5.33 8.66 -14.40
N ASP A 33 4.68 8.23 -13.32
CA ASP A 33 3.24 8.01 -13.28
C ASP A 33 2.49 9.31 -13.67
N SER A 34 1.59 9.22 -14.64
CA SER A 34 0.80 10.36 -15.12
C SER A 34 -0.40 10.67 -14.23
N SER A 35 -0.73 9.77 -13.30
CA SER A 35 -1.85 9.91 -12.36
C SER A 35 -1.64 11.07 -11.39
N ASN A 36 -0.39 11.37 -11.01
CA ASN A 36 -0.04 12.30 -9.93
C ASN A 36 0.91 13.44 -10.37
N TRP A 37 0.93 14.56 -9.63
CA TRP A 37 1.58 15.79 -10.09
C TRP A 37 3.11 15.68 -10.11
N ALA A 38 3.71 14.97 -9.14
CA ALA A 38 5.16 14.76 -9.09
C ALA A 38 5.67 13.96 -10.31
N GLY A 39 4.91 12.96 -10.77
CA GLY A 39 5.25 12.23 -11.99
C GLY A 39 5.10 13.07 -13.26
N ARG A 40 4.12 13.98 -13.30
CA ARG A 40 3.96 14.95 -14.40
C ARG A 40 5.11 15.96 -14.46
N ALA A 41 5.60 16.45 -13.32
CA ALA A 41 6.77 17.32 -13.23
C ALA A 41 8.04 16.65 -13.78
N VAL A 42 8.28 15.37 -13.46
CA VAL A 42 9.43 14.60 -13.99
C VAL A 42 9.36 14.44 -15.52
N ASN A 43 8.16 14.22 -16.08
CA ASN A 43 7.97 14.14 -17.53
C ASN A 43 8.23 15.49 -18.23
N TRP A 44 7.84 16.60 -17.60
CA TRP A 44 8.15 17.94 -18.10
C TRP A 44 9.67 18.22 -18.13
N ILE A 45 10.41 17.83 -17.08
CA ILE A 45 11.88 18.01 -17.00
C ILE A 45 12.59 17.30 -18.15
N LYS A 46 12.20 16.06 -18.47
CA LYS A 46 12.79 15.32 -19.59
C LYS A 46 12.59 16.01 -20.94
N SER A 47 11.43 16.63 -21.14
CA SER A 47 11.12 17.35 -22.38
C SER A 47 12.02 18.57 -22.61
N LYS A 48 12.53 19.19 -21.53
CA LYS A 48 13.41 20.37 -21.58
C LYS A 48 14.89 20.03 -21.84
N LEU A 49 15.33 18.79 -21.60
CA LEU A 49 16.75 18.37 -21.63
C LEU A 49 17.25 17.72 -22.96
N ASN A 50 16.38 17.58 -23.97
CA ASN A 50 16.71 17.31 -25.40
C ASN A 50 17.76 16.20 -25.73
N ILE A 51 17.53 14.95 -25.32
CA ILE A 51 18.50 13.83 -25.44
C ILE A 51 18.35 13.05 -26.79
N GLY A 52 19.24 13.23 -27.81
CA GLY A 52 19.36 12.29 -28.98
C GLY A 52 20.20 12.64 -30.26
N THR A 53 21.45 12.14 -30.43
CA THR A 53 22.32 12.26 -31.66
C THR A 53 22.64 10.90 -32.35
N ALA A 54 23.30 10.86 -33.53
CA ALA A 54 23.57 9.61 -34.31
C ALA A 54 24.48 8.57 -33.59
N VAL A 55 25.43 9.03 -32.77
CA VAL A 55 26.20 8.16 -31.86
C VAL A 55 25.26 7.55 -30.82
N GLN A 56 24.31 8.34 -30.31
CA GLN A 56 23.26 7.87 -29.42
C GLN A 56 22.29 6.92 -30.15
N ALA A 57 22.01 7.12 -31.45
CA ALA A 57 21.18 6.23 -32.24
C ALA A 57 21.85 4.86 -32.47
N ASN A 58 23.14 4.83 -32.83
CA ASN A 58 23.93 3.59 -32.92
C ASN A 58 24.03 2.89 -31.55
N LYS A 59 24.24 3.66 -30.47
CA LYS A 59 24.28 3.13 -29.09
C LYS A 59 22.92 2.58 -28.68
N ASN A 60 21.83 3.29 -28.94
CA ASN A 60 20.46 2.86 -28.63
C ASN A 60 20.06 1.63 -29.44
N MET A 61 20.42 1.56 -30.73
CA MET A 61 20.18 0.41 -31.58
C MET A 61 20.96 -0.81 -31.09
N MET A 62 22.26 -0.65 -30.80
CA MET A 62 23.08 -1.71 -30.23
C MET A 62 22.51 -2.16 -28.87
N THR A 63 22.20 -1.23 -27.96
CA THR A 63 21.60 -1.55 -26.66
C THR A 63 20.24 -2.22 -26.82
N GLY A 64 19.43 -1.82 -27.79
CA GLY A 64 18.13 -2.45 -28.08
C GLY A 64 18.27 -3.87 -28.61
N VAL A 65 19.18 -4.13 -29.55
CA VAL A 65 19.44 -5.48 -30.08
C VAL A 65 20.11 -6.37 -29.05
N LEU A 66 21.08 -5.86 -28.30
CA LEU A 66 21.72 -6.59 -27.19
C LEU A 66 20.70 -6.92 -26.09
N ARG A 67 19.77 -6.01 -25.80
CA ARG A 67 18.66 -6.25 -24.88
C ARG A 67 17.73 -7.33 -25.43
N GLN A 68 17.33 -7.28 -26.70
CA GLN A 68 16.51 -8.34 -27.30
C GLN A 68 17.22 -9.70 -27.33
N ILE A 69 18.55 -9.75 -27.53
CA ILE A 69 19.34 -10.97 -27.41
C ILE A 69 19.38 -11.46 -25.95
N ARG A 70 19.53 -10.56 -24.99
CA ARG A 70 19.50 -10.88 -23.55
C ARG A 70 18.13 -11.39 -23.11
N ASP A 71 17.07 -10.79 -23.63
CA ASP A 71 15.68 -11.06 -23.25
C ASP A 71 15.11 -12.27 -24.01
N ALA A 72 15.81 -12.76 -25.04
CA ALA A 72 15.40 -13.94 -25.78
C ALA A 72 15.67 -15.22 -24.99
N GLU A 73 14.64 -16.04 -24.88
CA GLU A 73 14.62 -17.28 -24.11
C GLU A 73 15.82 -18.19 -24.40
N GLY A 74 16.65 -18.43 -23.38
CA GLY A 74 17.84 -19.28 -23.43
C GLY A 74 19.13 -18.59 -23.88
N LEU A 75 19.09 -17.30 -24.24
CA LEU A 75 20.25 -16.46 -24.49
C LEU A 75 20.49 -15.58 -23.24
N GLY A 76 21.75 -15.25 -22.95
CA GLY A 76 22.15 -14.54 -21.72
C GLY A 76 23.41 -13.72 -21.95
N ASP A 77 24.02 -13.20 -20.88
CA ASP A 77 25.14 -12.24 -20.99
C ASP A 77 26.33 -12.74 -21.81
N ARG A 78 26.61 -14.04 -21.78
CA ARG A 78 27.62 -14.67 -22.65
C ARG A 78 27.36 -14.43 -24.14
N TYR A 79 26.11 -14.54 -24.58
CA TYR A 79 25.73 -14.31 -25.98
C TYR A 79 25.64 -12.82 -26.31
N VAL A 80 25.31 -11.99 -25.32
CA VAL A 80 25.40 -10.53 -25.41
C VAL A 80 26.84 -10.08 -25.60
N ASP A 81 27.82 -10.69 -24.94
CA ASP A 81 29.24 -10.36 -25.07
C ASP A 81 29.80 -10.77 -26.43
N ILE A 82 29.38 -11.92 -26.95
CA ILE A 82 29.69 -12.37 -28.31
C ILE A 82 29.10 -11.39 -29.34
N ALA A 83 27.83 -11.01 -29.18
CA ALA A 83 27.16 -10.03 -30.05
C ALA A 83 27.81 -8.64 -29.95
N ARG A 84 28.18 -8.19 -28.74
CA ARG A 84 28.85 -6.92 -28.48
C ARG A 84 30.23 -6.87 -29.15
N THR A 85 30.98 -7.95 -29.08
CA THR A 85 32.29 -8.07 -29.76
C THR A 85 32.11 -7.97 -31.28
N SER A 86 31.07 -8.61 -31.82
CA SER A 86 30.73 -8.57 -33.25
C SER A 86 30.23 -7.19 -33.72
N PHE A 87 29.47 -6.46 -32.89
CA PHE A 87 29.09 -5.07 -33.19
C PHE A 87 30.29 -4.11 -33.08
N GLY A 88 31.20 -4.35 -32.14
CA GLY A 88 32.38 -3.52 -31.91
C GLY A 88 33.34 -3.44 -33.10
N SER A 89 33.37 -4.45 -33.97
CA SER A 89 34.15 -4.38 -35.22
C SER A 89 33.52 -3.43 -36.26
N HIS A 90 32.20 -3.32 -36.30
CA HIS A 90 31.45 -2.48 -37.24
C HIS A 90 31.41 -1.00 -36.82
N LEU A 91 31.44 -0.71 -35.51
CA LEU A 91 31.42 0.66 -34.97
C LEU A 91 32.71 1.46 -35.22
N ARG A 92 33.85 0.78 -35.44
CA ARG A 92 35.16 1.44 -35.67
C ARG A 92 35.21 2.22 -36.99
N GLU A 93 34.25 2.00 -37.89
CA GLU A 93 34.20 2.65 -39.20
C GLU A 93 33.55 4.05 -39.17
N GLY A 94 33.02 4.49 -38.02
CA GLY A 94 32.45 5.83 -37.81
C GLY A 94 31.16 6.13 -38.59
N LYS A 95 30.64 5.16 -39.34
CA LYS A 95 29.41 5.25 -40.14
C LYS A 95 28.21 4.66 -39.39
N PRO A 96 26.97 5.05 -39.71
CA PRO A 96 25.79 4.43 -39.12
C PRO A 96 25.67 2.95 -39.52
N ILE A 97 25.27 2.09 -38.58
CA ILE A 97 25.14 0.64 -38.81
C ILE A 97 23.91 0.36 -39.70
N THR A 98 24.05 -0.54 -40.68
CA THR A 98 22.96 -0.92 -41.60
C THR A 98 22.14 -2.09 -41.09
N GLY A 99 20.90 -2.22 -41.58
CA GLY A 99 20.01 -3.34 -41.25
C GLY A 99 20.63 -4.72 -41.55
N ARG A 100 21.37 -4.87 -42.66
CA ARG A 100 22.08 -6.11 -43.00
C ARG A 100 23.13 -6.52 -41.97
N GLN A 101 23.88 -5.56 -41.44
CA GLN A 101 24.91 -5.82 -40.44
C GLN A 101 24.28 -6.31 -39.12
N VAL A 102 23.16 -5.73 -38.72
CA VAL A 102 22.40 -6.16 -37.54
C VAL A 102 21.84 -7.57 -37.71
N ALA A 103 21.23 -7.87 -38.87
CA ALA A 103 20.66 -9.18 -39.15
C ALA A 103 21.69 -10.32 -39.10
N LYS A 104 22.92 -10.06 -39.55
CA LYS A 104 24.02 -11.03 -39.53
C LYS A 104 24.42 -11.40 -38.09
N VAL A 105 24.59 -10.43 -37.21
CA VAL A 105 24.99 -10.66 -35.80
C VAL A 105 23.94 -11.49 -35.07
N ILE A 106 22.65 -11.20 -35.27
CA ILE A 106 21.55 -11.96 -34.64
C ILE A 106 21.54 -13.42 -35.14
N SER A 107 21.76 -13.63 -36.45
CA SER A 107 21.75 -14.98 -37.04
C SER A 107 22.88 -15.88 -36.51
N ASP A 108 24.07 -15.32 -36.31
CA ASP A 108 25.22 -16.06 -35.75
C ASP A 108 24.98 -16.51 -34.31
N VAL A 109 24.33 -15.65 -33.49
CA VAL A 109 23.96 -15.96 -32.10
C VAL A 109 22.93 -17.10 -32.05
N ILE A 110 21.91 -17.06 -32.90
CA ILE A 110 20.87 -18.11 -32.98
C ILE A 110 21.51 -19.48 -33.29
N ARG A 111 22.39 -19.53 -34.30
CA ARG A 111 23.04 -20.78 -34.73
C ARG A 111 23.87 -21.42 -33.61
N LEU A 112 24.56 -20.61 -32.80
CA LEU A 112 25.38 -21.09 -31.70
C LEU A 112 24.53 -21.63 -30.53
N LYS A 113 23.35 -21.03 -30.29
CA LYS A 113 22.40 -21.49 -29.27
C LYS A 113 21.71 -22.80 -29.62
N GLU A 114 21.32 -23.00 -30.88
CA GLU A 114 20.68 -24.25 -31.32
C GLU A 114 21.60 -25.46 -31.15
N LYS A 115 22.91 -25.26 -31.35
CA LYS A 115 23.93 -26.28 -31.10
C LYS A 115 24.01 -26.68 -29.61
N GLU A 116 24.08 -25.71 -28.70
CA GLU A 116 24.16 -25.98 -27.25
C GLU A 116 22.85 -26.57 -26.67
N THR A 117 21.69 -26.23 -27.24
CA THR A 117 20.38 -26.71 -26.79
C THR A 117 20.22 -28.23 -27.02
N SER A 118 20.78 -28.73 -28.11
CA SER A 118 20.74 -30.16 -28.45
C SER A 118 21.56 -31.01 -27.46
N GLU A 119 22.68 -30.48 -26.97
CA GLU A 119 23.54 -31.16 -25.98
C GLU A 119 22.92 -31.14 -24.56
N ALA A 120 22.26 -30.05 -24.18
CA ALA A 120 21.57 -29.93 -22.89
C ALA A 120 20.37 -30.87 -22.77
N GLN A 121 19.58 -31.04 -23.84
CA GLN A 121 18.43 -31.96 -23.87
C GLN A 121 18.82 -33.42 -23.60
N ALA A 122 19.95 -33.88 -24.15
CA ALA A 122 20.48 -35.21 -23.88
C ALA A 122 20.89 -35.40 -22.41
N LYS A 123 21.47 -34.37 -21.78
CA LYS A 123 21.86 -34.39 -20.36
C LYS A 123 20.64 -34.46 -19.44
N THR A 124 19.59 -33.68 -19.70
CA THR A 124 18.35 -33.69 -18.90
C THR A 124 17.60 -35.02 -19.00
N ALA A 125 17.56 -35.65 -20.17
CA ALA A 125 16.94 -36.97 -20.34
C ALA A 125 17.61 -38.05 -19.49
N ASN A 126 18.95 -38.03 -19.40
CA ASN A 126 19.71 -38.97 -18.56
C ASN A 126 19.47 -38.75 -17.07
N ILE A 127 19.38 -37.49 -16.60
CA ILE A 127 19.10 -37.18 -15.20
C ILE A 127 17.70 -37.69 -14.81
N ARG A 128 16.68 -37.49 -15.66
CA ARG A 128 15.31 -37.99 -15.41
C ARG A 128 15.25 -39.50 -15.29
N LEU A 129 15.96 -40.23 -16.15
CA LEU A 129 16.05 -41.69 -16.06
C LEU A 129 16.66 -42.15 -14.73
N ASN A 130 17.73 -41.48 -14.28
CA ASN A 130 18.39 -41.77 -13.01
C ASN A 130 17.52 -41.45 -11.78
N VAL A 131 16.76 -40.36 -11.82
CA VAL A 131 15.82 -40.01 -10.74
C VAL A 131 14.71 -41.07 -10.64
N ASN A 132 14.17 -41.52 -11.77
CA ASN A 132 13.13 -42.54 -11.81
C ASN A 132 13.62 -43.89 -11.27
N SER A 133 14.82 -44.33 -11.68
CA SER A 133 15.39 -45.59 -11.20
C SER A 133 15.74 -45.55 -9.72
N MET A 134 16.17 -44.39 -9.21
CA MET A 134 16.43 -44.18 -7.78
C MET A 134 15.15 -44.21 -6.95
N CYS A 135 14.10 -43.48 -7.36
CA CYS A 135 12.87 -43.35 -6.55
C CYS A 135 12.01 -44.61 -6.54
N ALA A 136 11.99 -45.39 -7.63
CA ALA A 136 11.12 -46.56 -7.78
C ALA A 136 11.16 -47.57 -6.62
N PRO A 137 12.32 -48.07 -6.16
CA PRO A 137 12.37 -49.03 -5.04
C PRO A 137 11.98 -48.40 -3.69
N MET A 138 12.32 -47.13 -3.45
CA MET A 138 12.03 -46.43 -2.19
C MET A 138 10.53 -46.12 -2.02
N CYS A 139 9.86 -45.85 -3.13
CA CYS A 139 8.44 -45.51 -3.23
C CYS A 139 7.51 -46.75 -3.25
N SER A 140 8.05 -47.95 -3.06
CA SER A 140 7.26 -49.18 -3.01
C SER A 140 6.47 -49.28 -1.70
N MET A 141 5.37 -50.03 -1.73
CA MET A 141 4.62 -50.44 -0.52
C MET A 141 4.95 -51.88 -0.09
N GLU A 142 5.97 -52.50 -0.69
CA GLU A 142 6.47 -53.80 -0.28
C GLU A 142 7.08 -53.75 1.14
N PRO A 143 7.08 -54.88 1.87
CA PRO A 143 7.75 -54.97 3.17
C PRO A 143 9.22 -54.51 3.09
N GLY A 144 9.61 -53.57 3.96
CA GLY A 144 10.98 -53.04 4.02
C GLY A 144 11.28 -51.84 3.11
N ALA A 145 10.31 -51.38 2.30
CA ALA A 145 10.46 -50.15 1.53
C ALA A 145 10.39 -48.89 2.42
N GLU A 146 11.21 -47.89 2.11
CA GLU A 146 11.35 -46.65 2.90
C GLU A 146 10.00 -45.91 3.05
N MET A 147 9.25 -45.77 1.96
CA MET A 147 7.94 -45.09 1.97
C MET A 147 6.95 -45.78 2.92
N ARG A 148 6.89 -47.12 2.91
CA ARG A 148 5.99 -47.85 3.81
C ARG A 148 6.37 -47.63 5.27
N THR A 149 7.67 -47.71 5.59
CA THR A 149 8.18 -47.50 6.95
C THR A 149 7.84 -46.09 7.44
N LYS A 150 8.20 -45.06 6.67
CA LYS A 150 7.97 -43.66 7.04
C LYS A 150 6.49 -43.29 7.09
N LEU A 151 5.69 -43.78 6.15
CA LEU A 151 4.25 -43.57 6.20
C LEU A 151 3.62 -44.19 7.44
N THR A 152 4.07 -45.39 7.83
CA THR A 152 3.59 -46.04 9.07
C THR A 152 4.01 -45.25 10.30
N GLU A 153 5.29 -44.87 10.41
CA GLU A 153 5.81 -44.06 11.52
C GLU A 153 5.01 -42.77 11.72
N HIS A 154 4.82 -41.98 10.67
CA HIS A 154 4.09 -40.71 10.76
C HIS A 154 2.60 -40.92 11.01
N MET A 155 1.93 -41.85 10.31
CA MET A 155 0.50 -42.10 10.52
C MET A 155 0.21 -42.60 11.95
N THR A 156 1.08 -43.44 12.53
CA THR A 156 0.97 -43.85 13.94
C THR A 156 1.25 -42.69 14.88
N ALA A 157 2.24 -41.84 14.61
CA ALA A 157 2.51 -40.64 15.41
C ALA A 157 1.33 -39.65 15.42
N PHE A 158 0.50 -39.66 14.36
CA PHE A 158 -0.73 -38.88 14.26
C PHE A 158 -2.01 -39.69 14.63
N GLY A 159 -1.89 -40.83 15.31
CA GLY A 159 -3.04 -41.61 15.77
C GLY A 159 -3.95 -42.18 14.67
N MET A 160 -3.44 -42.37 13.46
CA MET A 160 -4.19 -42.84 12.28
C MET A 160 -3.76 -44.25 11.82
N GLU A 161 -3.28 -45.09 12.73
CA GLU A 161 -2.74 -46.42 12.39
C GLU A 161 -3.76 -47.31 11.65
N ASP A 162 -5.03 -47.25 12.06
CA ASP A 162 -6.12 -48.02 11.44
C ASP A 162 -6.43 -47.58 10.00
N GLN A 163 -6.07 -46.36 9.62
CA GLN A 163 -6.34 -45.83 8.27
C GLN A 163 -5.33 -46.31 7.23
N ILE A 164 -4.16 -46.79 7.65
CA ILE A 164 -3.07 -47.21 6.75
C ILE A 164 -3.56 -48.32 5.80
N ALA A 165 -4.37 -49.26 6.31
CA ALA A 165 -4.91 -50.38 5.54
C ALA A 165 -5.96 -49.95 4.49
N THR A 166 -6.51 -48.74 4.62
CA THR A 166 -7.59 -48.23 3.77
C THR A 166 -7.12 -47.24 2.70
N LEU A 167 -5.82 -46.95 2.64
CA LEU A 167 -5.25 -46.02 1.68
C LEU A 167 -5.45 -46.50 0.24
N GLY A 168 -6.04 -45.65 -0.59
CA GLY A 168 -6.30 -45.95 -2.00
C GLY A 168 -5.04 -45.84 -2.86
N GLU A 169 -5.07 -46.49 -4.02
CA GLU A 169 -3.96 -46.43 -4.99
C GLU A 169 -3.67 -44.99 -5.45
N GLY A 170 -4.71 -44.15 -5.58
CA GLY A 170 -4.57 -42.74 -5.93
C GLY A 170 -3.82 -41.91 -4.88
N GLU A 171 -4.08 -42.14 -3.59
CA GLU A 171 -3.41 -41.43 -2.49
C GLU A 171 -1.95 -41.84 -2.40
N LEU A 172 -1.67 -43.14 -2.54
CA LEU A 172 -0.30 -43.65 -2.62
C LEU A 172 0.43 -43.07 -3.84
N GLN A 173 -0.25 -42.92 -4.97
CA GLN A 173 0.33 -42.32 -6.17
C GLN A 173 0.67 -40.84 -5.96
N GLN A 174 -0.18 -40.09 -5.25
CA GLN A 174 0.07 -38.68 -4.93
C GLN A 174 1.35 -38.50 -4.08
N ILE A 175 1.58 -39.38 -3.10
CA ILE A 175 2.82 -39.35 -2.31
C ILE A 175 4.03 -39.64 -3.20
N LYS A 176 3.95 -40.66 -4.08
CA LYS A 176 5.01 -41.00 -5.03
C LYS A 176 5.34 -39.84 -5.97
N ASP A 177 4.32 -39.16 -6.49
CA ASP A 177 4.49 -38.03 -7.40
C ASP A 177 5.10 -36.83 -6.69
N THR A 178 4.74 -36.58 -5.43
CA THR A 178 5.35 -35.54 -4.58
C THR A 178 6.84 -35.82 -4.37
N ILE A 179 7.21 -37.05 -4.01
CA ILE A 179 8.61 -37.46 -3.83
C ILE A 179 9.40 -37.27 -5.13
N LYS A 180 8.88 -37.81 -6.24
CA LYS A 180 9.53 -37.70 -7.56
C LYS A 180 9.71 -36.25 -7.99
N SER A 181 8.68 -35.41 -7.79
CA SER A 181 8.73 -34.00 -8.12
C SER A 181 9.83 -33.28 -7.34
N SER A 182 9.89 -33.46 -6.01
CA SER A 182 10.91 -32.81 -5.17
C SER A 182 12.34 -33.26 -5.49
N VAL A 183 12.52 -34.56 -5.77
CA VAL A 183 13.84 -35.09 -6.17
C VAL A 183 14.23 -34.59 -7.56
N GLN A 184 13.28 -34.54 -8.50
CA GLN A 184 13.53 -34.01 -9.85
C GLN A 184 13.86 -32.52 -9.82
N GLN A 185 13.17 -31.72 -9.00
CA GLN A 185 13.48 -30.30 -8.82
C GLN A 185 14.90 -30.07 -8.29
N LYS A 186 15.35 -30.91 -7.34
CA LYS A 186 16.74 -30.88 -6.86
C LYS A 186 17.72 -31.24 -7.98
N ALA A 187 17.40 -32.27 -8.75
CA ALA A 187 18.24 -32.73 -9.85
C ALA A 187 18.39 -31.66 -10.95
N ASP A 188 17.30 -30.96 -11.26
CA ASP A 188 17.27 -29.88 -12.24
C ASP A 188 18.05 -28.66 -11.74
N ARG A 189 17.94 -28.33 -10.44
CA ARG A 189 18.71 -27.24 -9.82
C ARG A 189 20.21 -27.51 -9.81
N ASP A 190 20.62 -28.73 -9.49
CA ASP A 190 22.03 -29.09 -9.34
C ASP A 190 22.67 -29.53 -10.67
N GLY A 191 21.86 -29.80 -11.70
CA GLY A 191 22.33 -30.31 -13.00
C GLY A 191 22.97 -31.71 -12.92
N ALA A 192 22.64 -32.48 -11.88
CA ALA A 192 23.14 -33.81 -11.57
C ALA A 192 22.12 -34.64 -10.78
N THR A 193 22.23 -35.97 -10.79
CA THR A 193 21.38 -36.84 -9.98
C THR A 193 21.62 -36.59 -8.48
N PRO A 194 20.58 -36.35 -7.66
CA PRO A 194 20.71 -36.18 -6.21
C PRO A 194 21.22 -37.44 -5.51
N THR A 195 21.71 -37.29 -4.27
CA THR A 195 22.14 -38.42 -3.46
C THR A 195 20.96 -39.25 -2.97
N GLN A 196 21.21 -40.53 -2.66
CA GLN A 196 20.21 -41.42 -2.10
C GLN A 196 19.68 -40.93 -0.74
N ASP A 197 20.54 -40.35 0.11
CA ASP A 197 20.14 -39.78 1.40
C ASP A 197 19.17 -38.61 1.22
N TYR A 198 19.41 -37.76 0.23
CA TYR A 198 18.48 -36.69 -0.12
C TYR A 198 17.12 -37.27 -0.53
N ALA A 199 17.11 -38.26 -1.41
CA ALA A 199 15.87 -38.91 -1.83
C ALA A 199 15.10 -39.53 -0.65
N LYS A 200 15.79 -40.19 0.29
CA LYS A 200 15.18 -40.70 1.53
C LYS A 200 14.59 -39.59 2.41
N SER A 201 15.29 -38.45 2.55
CA SER A 201 14.74 -37.30 3.28
C SER A 201 13.44 -36.76 2.65
N GLN A 202 13.32 -36.83 1.32
CA GLN A 202 12.10 -36.42 0.62
C GLN A 202 10.97 -37.43 0.79
N VAL A 203 11.27 -38.72 0.91
CA VAL A 203 10.29 -39.75 1.28
C VAL A 203 9.72 -39.46 2.68
N ASP A 204 10.59 -39.19 3.65
CA ASP A 204 10.22 -38.87 5.03
C ASP A 204 9.31 -37.62 5.09
N GLU A 205 9.76 -36.52 4.47
CA GLU A 205 9.01 -35.26 4.44
C GLU A 205 7.65 -35.40 3.70
N ALA A 206 7.61 -36.11 2.57
CA ALA A 206 6.35 -36.32 1.85
C ALA A 206 5.34 -37.15 2.67
N CYS A 207 5.81 -38.18 3.38
CA CYS A 207 4.96 -38.97 4.28
C CYS A 207 4.45 -38.13 5.46
N ARG A 208 5.32 -37.30 6.05
CA ARG A 208 4.95 -36.37 7.14
C ARG A 208 3.88 -35.37 6.69
N GLN A 209 4.08 -34.74 5.53
CA GLN A 209 3.13 -33.77 4.97
C GLN A 209 1.79 -34.41 4.62
N PHE A 210 1.81 -35.63 4.08
CA PHE A 210 0.59 -36.38 3.80
C PHE A 210 -0.21 -36.67 5.08
N ALA A 211 0.45 -37.18 6.13
CA ALA A 211 -0.21 -37.44 7.40
C ALA A 211 -0.76 -36.14 8.04
N LEU A 212 0.03 -35.06 8.03
CA LEU A 212 -0.40 -33.75 8.51
C LEU A 212 -1.63 -33.21 7.75
N ALA A 213 -1.67 -33.37 6.43
CA ALA A 213 -2.79 -32.96 5.60
C ALA A 213 -4.08 -33.74 5.92
N ARG A 214 -3.97 -35.03 6.26
CA ARG A 214 -5.13 -35.82 6.72
C ARG A 214 -5.67 -35.31 8.05
N VAL A 215 -4.80 -35.00 9.02
CA VAL A 215 -5.26 -34.44 10.31
C VAL A 215 -5.99 -33.12 10.09
N LYS A 216 -5.44 -32.22 9.27
CA LYS A 216 -6.11 -30.97 8.87
C LYS A 216 -7.47 -31.21 8.22
N THR A 217 -7.55 -32.13 7.27
CA THR A 217 -8.81 -32.49 6.60
C THR A 217 -9.83 -33.05 7.60
N GLY A 218 -9.38 -33.84 8.56
CA GLY A 218 -10.22 -34.36 9.65
C GLY A 218 -10.76 -33.25 10.54
N ILE A 219 -9.92 -32.28 10.92
CA ILE A 219 -10.33 -31.08 11.65
C ILE A 219 -11.36 -30.30 10.84
N ASP A 220 -11.08 -29.98 9.58
CA ASP A 220 -11.99 -29.23 8.71
C ASP A 220 -13.35 -29.93 8.55
N THR A 221 -13.34 -31.26 8.42
CA THR A 221 -14.57 -32.07 8.34
C THR A 221 -15.38 -32.01 9.63
N MET A 222 -14.72 -32.12 10.79
CA MET A 222 -15.40 -32.01 12.08
C MET A 222 -15.92 -30.59 12.32
N VAL A 223 -15.12 -29.56 12.01
CA VAL A 223 -15.54 -28.15 12.08
C VAL A 223 -16.76 -27.91 11.21
N ALA A 224 -16.81 -28.42 9.97
CA ALA A 224 -17.99 -28.32 9.13
C ALA A 224 -19.22 -29.02 9.74
N THR A 225 -19.01 -30.16 10.42
CA THR A 225 -20.08 -30.96 11.04
C THR A 225 -20.65 -30.29 12.29
N VAL A 226 -19.80 -29.90 13.25
CA VAL A 226 -20.24 -29.35 14.53
C VAL A 226 -20.34 -27.82 14.54
N GLY A 227 -19.71 -27.15 13.57
CA GLY A 227 -19.71 -25.71 13.37
C GLY A 227 -20.79 -25.20 12.43
N GLY A 228 -21.73 -26.05 11.97
CA GLY A 228 -22.82 -25.64 11.07
C GLY A 228 -23.66 -24.50 11.63
N HIS A 229 -23.77 -23.41 10.86
CA HIS A 229 -24.40 -22.15 11.28
C HIS A 229 -25.09 -21.36 10.14
N ALA A 230 -25.18 -21.94 8.95
CA ALA A 230 -25.77 -21.27 7.79
C ALA A 230 -27.30 -21.11 7.90
N ASP A 231 -27.95 -21.96 8.70
CA ASP A 231 -29.38 -21.95 8.97
C ASP A 231 -29.64 -22.24 10.46
N THR A 232 -30.91 -22.15 10.86
CA THR A 232 -31.36 -22.39 12.24
C THR A 232 -31.21 -23.85 12.69
N GLU A 233 -30.99 -24.77 11.75
CA GLU A 233 -30.88 -26.20 12.00
C GLU A 233 -29.42 -26.63 12.25
N GLY A 234 -28.46 -25.74 11.98
CA GLY A 234 -27.04 -25.95 12.16
C GLY A 234 -26.65 -26.32 13.59
N ALA A 235 -25.69 -27.25 13.72
CA ALA A 235 -25.27 -27.80 15.01
C ALA A 235 -24.68 -26.77 15.98
N LEU A 236 -24.01 -25.74 15.47
CA LEU A 236 -23.49 -24.64 16.29
C LEU A 236 -24.61 -23.67 16.65
N TYR A 237 -25.43 -23.28 15.68
CA TYR A 237 -26.54 -22.36 15.89
C TYR A 237 -27.48 -22.86 17.00
N ARG A 238 -27.94 -24.11 16.90
CA ARG A 238 -28.80 -24.72 17.92
C ARG A 238 -28.13 -24.78 19.29
N ALA A 239 -26.84 -25.11 19.35
CA ALA A 239 -26.12 -25.18 20.62
C ALA A 239 -26.01 -23.82 21.30
N VAL A 240 -25.76 -22.75 20.53
CA VAL A 240 -25.73 -21.37 21.04
C VAL A 240 -27.10 -20.94 21.53
N MET A 241 -28.14 -21.06 20.69
CA MET A 241 -29.48 -20.56 21.03
C MET A 241 -30.10 -21.34 22.19
N SER A 242 -29.95 -22.66 22.22
CA SER A 242 -30.45 -23.50 23.32
C SER A 242 -29.78 -23.14 24.66
N GLN A 243 -28.45 -22.99 24.68
CA GLN A 243 -27.75 -22.63 25.91
C GLN A 243 -28.00 -21.18 26.33
N ALA A 244 -28.23 -20.27 25.38
CA ALA A 244 -28.61 -18.89 25.67
C ALA A 244 -30.01 -18.84 26.32
N GLU A 245 -30.98 -19.58 25.76
CA GLU A 245 -32.33 -19.70 26.31
C GLU A 245 -32.34 -20.28 27.72
N GLU A 246 -31.57 -21.35 27.97
CA GLU A 246 -31.41 -21.95 29.31
C GLU A 246 -30.85 -20.96 30.35
N ARG A 247 -30.08 -19.97 29.90
CA ARG A 247 -29.48 -18.92 30.75
C ARG A 247 -30.31 -17.64 30.80
N GLY A 248 -31.41 -17.57 30.06
CA GLY A 248 -32.24 -16.36 29.96
C GLY A 248 -31.57 -15.20 29.24
N ILE A 249 -30.60 -15.47 28.35
CA ILE A 249 -29.90 -14.44 27.57
C ILE A 249 -30.65 -14.23 26.25
N GLU A 250 -31.22 -13.05 26.05
CA GLU A 250 -31.77 -12.65 24.75
C GLU A 250 -30.62 -12.41 23.77
N LEU A 251 -30.56 -13.22 22.71
CA LEU A 251 -29.46 -13.25 21.76
C LEU A 251 -30.00 -13.38 20.33
N GLU A 252 -29.60 -12.46 19.47
CA GLU A 252 -29.78 -12.55 18.02
C GLU A 252 -28.40 -12.46 17.36
N MET A 253 -28.11 -13.37 16.43
CA MET A 253 -26.84 -13.40 15.71
C MET A 253 -27.06 -13.68 14.23
N THR A 254 -26.34 -12.95 13.37
CA THR A 254 -26.30 -13.20 11.93
C THR A 254 -25.46 -14.45 11.61
N PRO A 255 -25.63 -15.05 10.42
CA PRO A 255 -24.75 -16.14 9.97
C PRO A 255 -23.27 -15.75 9.98
N GLU A 256 -22.95 -14.49 9.69
CA GLU A 256 -21.58 -13.98 9.72
C GLU A 256 -21.00 -13.96 11.14
N GLN A 257 -21.77 -13.47 12.12
CA GLN A 257 -21.38 -13.47 13.53
C GLN A 257 -21.20 -14.90 14.07
N MET A 258 -22.10 -15.82 13.69
CA MET A 258 -21.95 -17.24 14.02
C MET A 258 -20.71 -17.87 13.36
N GLY A 259 -20.39 -17.45 12.13
CA GLY A 259 -19.16 -17.85 11.44
C GLY A 259 -17.88 -17.45 12.20
N LYS A 260 -17.88 -16.28 12.85
CA LYS A 260 -16.76 -15.87 13.74
C LYS A 260 -16.60 -16.81 14.94
N LEU A 261 -17.70 -17.33 15.51
CA LEU A 261 -17.66 -18.33 16.57
C LEU A 261 -17.20 -19.71 16.05
N ALA A 262 -17.60 -20.08 14.83
CA ALA A 262 -17.14 -21.30 14.16
C ALA A 262 -15.62 -21.26 13.89
N ASN A 263 -15.07 -20.10 13.53
CA ASN A 263 -13.62 -19.93 13.37
C ASN A 263 -12.87 -20.18 14.69
N LYS A 264 -13.40 -19.73 15.84
CA LYS A 264 -12.81 -20.02 17.15
C LYS A 264 -12.83 -21.51 17.49
N LEU A 265 -13.91 -22.21 17.12
CA LEU A 265 -13.99 -23.67 17.25
C LEU A 265 -12.90 -24.34 16.40
N SER A 266 -12.73 -23.88 15.16
CA SER A 266 -11.65 -24.32 14.28
C SER A 266 -10.27 -24.11 14.91
N ASP A 267 -10.01 -22.92 15.46
CA ASP A 267 -8.74 -22.61 16.12
C ASP A 267 -8.49 -23.51 17.33
N LYS A 268 -9.50 -23.73 18.19
CA LYS A 268 -9.38 -24.59 19.37
C LYS A 268 -9.14 -26.06 19.00
N LEU A 269 -9.82 -26.57 17.97
CA LEU A 269 -9.57 -27.92 17.45
C LEU A 269 -8.19 -28.03 16.82
N THR A 270 -7.78 -27.03 16.02
CA THR A 270 -6.44 -26.95 15.44
C THR A 270 -5.37 -26.99 16.53
N THR A 271 -5.46 -26.14 17.55
CA THR A 271 -4.51 -26.16 18.66
C THR A 271 -4.52 -27.48 19.43
N GLY A 272 -5.71 -28.00 19.74
CA GLY A 272 -5.86 -29.24 20.49
C GLY A 272 -5.38 -30.50 19.75
N CYS A 273 -5.46 -30.52 18.43
CA CYS A 273 -5.22 -31.72 17.62
C CYS A 273 -3.95 -31.67 16.76
N LEU A 274 -3.33 -30.49 16.58
CA LEU A 274 -2.10 -30.31 15.77
C LEU A 274 -0.92 -29.76 16.55
N PHE A 275 -1.14 -29.04 17.65
CA PHE A 275 -0.06 -28.42 18.43
C PHE A 275 0.10 -29.01 19.83
N ASN A 276 -0.83 -29.86 20.26
CA ASN A 276 -0.68 -30.63 21.48
C ASN A 276 -0.02 -31.97 21.18
N ALA A 277 1.23 -32.15 21.64
CA ALA A 277 2.01 -33.37 21.41
C ALA A 277 1.32 -34.63 21.96
N ASP A 278 0.53 -34.50 23.02
CA ASP A 278 -0.16 -35.61 23.66
C ASP A 278 -1.47 -35.98 22.94
N ASN A 279 -1.89 -35.19 21.94
CA ASN A 279 -3.21 -35.33 21.30
C ASN A 279 -3.16 -35.07 19.78
N LEU A 280 -2.08 -35.54 19.12
CA LEU A 280 -1.92 -35.42 17.67
C LEU A 280 -2.77 -36.45 16.93
N HIS A 281 -4.04 -36.15 16.65
CA HIS A 281 -4.89 -37.01 15.82
C HIS A 281 -6.07 -36.23 15.21
N PRO A 282 -6.72 -36.74 14.16
CA PRO A 282 -7.99 -36.19 13.71
C PRO A 282 -9.02 -36.23 14.85
N PRO A 283 -9.71 -35.12 15.16
CA PRO A 283 -10.69 -35.11 16.24
C PRO A 283 -11.84 -36.06 15.94
N THR A 284 -12.30 -36.77 16.97
CA THR A 284 -13.55 -37.53 16.93
C THR A 284 -14.75 -36.58 17.00
N LEU A 285 -15.94 -37.09 16.64
CA LEU A 285 -17.18 -36.30 16.77
C LEU A 285 -17.45 -35.89 18.23
N GLU A 286 -17.14 -36.76 19.20
CA GLU A 286 -17.34 -36.49 20.62
C GLU A 286 -16.42 -35.37 21.13
N GLU A 287 -15.14 -35.37 20.74
CA GLU A 287 -14.20 -34.31 21.09
C GLU A 287 -14.58 -32.99 20.43
N ALA A 288 -14.99 -33.03 19.16
CA ALA A 288 -15.46 -31.86 18.43
C ALA A 288 -16.72 -31.26 19.07
N VAL A 289 -17.68 -32.08 19.48
CA VAL A 289 -18.87 -31.64 20.23
C VAL A 289 -18.49 -31.06 21.59
N THR A 290 -17.56 -31.69 22.31
CA THR A 290 -17.06 -31.20 23.60
C THR A 290 -16.42 -29.83 23.46
N LYS A 291 -15.51 -29.66 22.48
CA LYS A 291 -14.86 -28.37 22.20
C LYS A 291 -15.84 -27.30 21.74
N ARG A 292 -16.83 -27.66 20.91
CA ARG A 292 -17.94 -26.76 20.56
C ARG A 292 -18.66 -26.27 21.82
N ASN A 293 -19.04 -27.17 22.72
CA ASN A 293 -19.75 -26.81 23.94
C ASN A 293 -18.89 -25.94 24.87
N GLU A 294 -17.59 -26.20 24.98
CA GLU A 294 -16.66 -25.34 25.73
C GLU A 294 -16.58 -23.92 25.14
N VAL A 295 -16.51 -23.79 23.81
CA VAL A 295 -16.48 -22.50 23.10
C VAL A 295 -17.79 -21.75 23.30
N VAL A 296 -18.94 -22.41 23.11
CA VAL A 296 -20.26 -21.83 23.34
C VAL A 296 -20.42 -21.38 24.79
N LYS A 297 -20.07 -22.26 25.75
CA LYS A 297 -20.11 -21.94 27.17
C LYS A 297 -19.29 -20.70 27.49
N SER A 298 -18.03 -20.66 27.07
CA SER A 298 -17.14 -19.53 27.34
C SER A 298 -17.65 -18.22 26.71
N PHE A 299 -18.32 -18.30 25.55
CA PHE A 299 -18.90 -17.13 24.88
C PHE A 299 -20.11 -16.60 25.67
N LEU A 300 -21.02 -17.50 26.07
CA LEU A 300 -22.20 -17.15 26.86
C LEU A 300 -21.85 -16.73 28.30
N ASP A 301 -20.80 -17.30 28.90
CA ASP A 301 -20.30 -16.90 30.22
C ASP A 301 -19.86 -15.42 30.19
N GLY A 302 -19.24 -14.97 29.09
CA GLY A 302 -18.89 -13.56 28.89
C GLY A 302 -20.13 -12.67 28.73
N LEU A 303 -21.07 -13.04 27.87
CA LEU A 303 -22.30 -12.26 27.69
C LEU A 303 -23.14 -12.17 28.97
N GLN A 304 -23.26 -13.27 29.69
CA GLN A 304 -23.96 -13.30 30.98
C GLN A 304 -23.30 -12.36 31.99
N HIS A 305 -21.97 -12.39 32.09
CA HIS A 305 -21.23 -11.50 32.97
C HIS A 305 -21.46 -10.02 32.61
N LEU A 306 -21.55 -9.68 31.31
CA LEU A 306 -21.93 -8.33 30.88
C LEU A 306 -23.35 -7.93 31.30
N GLU A 307 -24.33 -8.84 31.18
CA GLU A 307 -25.70 -8.56 31.58
C GLU A 307 -25.80 -8.23 33.08
N GLU A 308 -24.95 -8.87 33.91
CA GLU A 308 -24.84 -8.63 35.35
C GLU A 308 -24.19 -7.27 35.72
N GLN A 309 -23.50 -6.59 34.79
CA GLN A 309 -22.83 -5.32 35.07
C GLN A 309 -23.81 -4.14 35.15
N GLU A 310 -23.53 -3.19 36.05
CA GLU A 310 -24.23 -1.91 36.11
C GLU A 310 -23.62 -0.92 35.09
N MET A 311 -24.36 -0.61 34.03
CA MET A 311 -23.94 0.28 32.94
C MET A 311 -25.11 1.06 32.36
N GLU A 312 -24.83 2.17 31.67
CA GLU A 312 -25.86 2.83 30.87
C GLU A 312 -26.39 1.89 29.78
N PRO A 313 -27.71 1.85 29.50
CA PRO A 313 -28.30 0.94 28.53
C PRO A 313 -27.67 1.03 27.13
N LYS A 314 -27.31 2.24 26.68
CA LYS A 314 -26.64 2.44 25.39
C LYS A 314 -25.25 1.80 25.34
N HIS A 315 -24.48 1.87 26.43
CA HIS A 315 -23.14 1.30 26.52
C HIS A 315 -23.21 -0.22 26.58
N LYS A 316 -24.14 -0.77 27.38
CA LYS A 316 -24.34 -2.22 27.48
C LYS A 316 -24.74 -2.80 26.12
N ALA A 317 -25.68 -2.17 25.41
CA ALA A 317 -26.10 -2.61 24.08
C ALA A 317 -24.94 -2.58 23.05
N ALA A 318 -24.17 -1.49 23.00
CA ALA A 318 -23.03 -1.36 22.08
C ALA A 318 -21.89 -2.33 22.39
N LEU A 319 -21.59 -2.56 23.68
CA LEU A 319 -20.58 -3.54 24.10
C LEU A 319 -21.02 -4.96 23.77
N LYS A 320 -22.30 -5.29 24.03
CA LYS A 320 -22.88 -6.60 23.68
C LYS A 320 -22.75 -6.87 22.18
N GLU A 321 -23.12 -5.91 21.33
CA GLU A 321 -22.96 -6.01 19.88
C GLU A 321 -21.49 -6.20 19.48
N SER A 322 -20.57 -5.44 20.08
CA SER A 322 -19.12 -5.55 19.80
C SER A 322 -18.51 -6.89 20.25
N ILE A 323 -19.01 -7.48 21.35
CA ILE A 323 -18.61 -8.83 21.79
C ILE A 323 -19.13 -9.90 20.81
N ILE A 324 -20.39 -9.78 20.39
CA ILE A 324 -21.01 -10.69 19.41
C ILE A 324 -20.28 -10.62 18.06
N ASP A 325 -19.87 -9.42 17.64
CA ASP A 325 -19.16 -9.21 16.38
C ASP A 325 -17.66 -9.60 16.45
N SER A 326 -17.14 -9.96 17.63
CA SER A 326 -15.72 -10.25 17.80
C SER A 326 -15.34 -11.71 17.54
N ASN A 327 -14.20 -11.90 16.87
CA ASN A 327 -13.54 -13.19 16.75
C ASN A 327 -12.69 -13.58 17.98
N LYS A 328 -12.73 -12.82 19.08
CA LYS A 328 -12.03 -13.10 20.34
C LYS A 328 -12.96 -13.58 21.45
N MET A 329 -12.41 -14.29 22.43
CA MET A 329 -13.12 -14.70 23.64
C MET A 329 -12.80 -13.72 24.76
N PHE A 330 -13.79 -13.46 25.61
CA PHE A 330 -13.67 -12.46 26.67
C PHE A 330 -13.82 -13.14 28.03
N THR A 331 -12.79 -12.99 28.85
CA THR A 331 -12.86 -13.37 30.25
C THR A 331 -13.66 -12.33 31.03
N LYS A 332 -14.05 -12.67 32.27
CA LYS A 332 -14.72 -11.71 33.17
C LYS A 332 -13.90 -10.44 33.38
N GLY A 333 -12.61 -10.59 33.66
CA GLY A 333 -11.69 -9.46 33.86
C GLY A 333 -11.55 -8.55 32.63
N MET A 334 -11.58 -9.12 31.42
CA MET A 334 -11.58 -8.33 30.18
C MET A 334 -12.87 -7.52 30.02
N ILE A 335 -14.01 -8.10 30.38
CA ILE A 335 -15.31 -7.41 30.34
C ILE A 335 -15.35 -6.31 31.39
N ASP A 336 -14.92 -6.59 32.62
CA ASP A 336 -14.87 -5.58 33.70
C ASP A 336 -13.99 -4.39 33.28
N ALA A 337 -12.84 -4.67 32.67
CA ALA A 337 -11.97 -3.62 32.17
C ALA A 337 -12.62 -2.81 31.03
N ALA A 338 -13.32 -3.48 30.11
CA ALA A 338 -14.04 -2.80 29.03
C ALA A 338 -15.21 -1.94 29.57
N VAL A 339 -15.95 -2.44 30.54
CA VAL A 339 -17.08 -1.76 31.21
C VAL A 339 -16.62 -0.44 31.82
N GLU A 340 -15.50 -0.45 32.56
CA GLU A 340 -14.90 0.74 33.15
C GLU A 340 -14.41 1.74 32.08
N MET A 341 -13.93 1.24 30.95
CA MET A 341 -13.26 2.06 29.95
C MET A 341 -14.16 2.65 28.87
N ILE A 342 -15.34 2.08 28.61
CA ILE A 342 -16.25 2.58 27.56
C ILE A 342 -16.60 4.06 27.73
N PRO A 343 -16.95 4.58 28.92
CA PRO A 343 -17.26 6.01 29.08
C PRO A 343 -16.06 6.91 28.73
N HIS A 344 -14.84 6.47 29.07
CA HIS A 344 -13.61 7.19 28.75
C HIS A 344 -13.26 7.13 27.27
N GLY A 345 -13.47 5.96 26.65
CA GLY A 345 -13.31 5.77 25.21
C GLY A 345 -14.30 6.61 24.41
N GLU A 346 -15.60 6.57 24.74
CA GLU A 346 -16.64 7.39 24.11
C GLU A 346 -16.31 8.88 24.24
N THR A 347 -15.91 9.34 25.42
CA THR A 347 -15.51 10.75 25.65
C THR A 347 -14.33 11.15 24.77
N MET A 348 -13.28 10.33 24.71
CA MET A 348 -12.09 10.60 23.90
C MET A 348 -12.44 10.62 22.42
N VAL A 349 -13.10 9.58 21.92
CA VAL A 349 -13.42 9.45 20.50
C VAL A 349 -14.36 10.57 20.08
N THR A 350 -15.43 10.85 20.82
CA THR A 350 -16.37 11.95 20.53
C THR A 350 -15.64 13.29 20.48
N ALA A 351 -14.75 13.57 21.44
CA ALA A 351 -13.99 14.82 21.45
C ALA A 351 -13.06 14.95 20.22
N ILE A 352 -12.49 13.85 19.75
CA ILE A 352 -11.63 13.84 18.55
C ILE A 352 -12.47 13.95 17.28
N THR A 353 -13.55 13.20 17.15
CA THR A 353 -14.34 13.06 15.91
C THR A 353 -15.29 14.22 15.64
N THR A 354 -15.71 14.97 16.67
CA THR A 354 -16.54 16.18 16.50
C THR A 354 -15.76 17.42 16.04
N GLY A 355 -14.43 17.30 15.94
CA GLY A 355 -13.58 18.33 15.35
C GLY A 355 -13.33 19.54 16.26
N GLY A 356 -12.52 20.49 15.77
CA GLY A 356 -12.24 21.77 16.44
C GLY A 356 -11.25 21.73 17.60
N LEU A 357 -10.76 20.54 18.01
CA LEU A 357 -9.68 20.46 19.00
C LEU A 357 -8.34 20.90 18.40
N ASN A 358 -7.61 21.71 19.16
CA ASN A 358 -6.20 21.96 18.88
C ASN A 358 -5.32 20.78 19.34
N LYS A 359 -4.06 20.76 18.90
CA LYS A 359 -3.11 19.67 19.21
C LYS A 359 -2.95 19.36 20.69
N THR A 360 -2.99 20.37 21.56
CA THR A 360 -2.81 20.19 23.01
C THR A 360 -4.02 19.49 23.60
N GLN A 361 -5.22 19.91 23.19
CA GLN A 361 -6.48 19.29 23.62
C GLN A 361 -6.58 17.83 23.16
N VAL A 362 -6.16 17.52 21.91
CA VAL A 362 -6.07 16.13 21.44
C VAL A 362 -5.09 15.32 22.29
N GLY A 363 -3.89 15.87 22.55
CA GLY A 363 -2.88 15.22 23.40
C GLY A 363 -3.37 14.95 24.83
N GLU A 364 -4.15 15.87 25.41
CA GLU A 364 -4.78 15.69 26.73
C GLU A 364 -5.87 14.62 26.72
N ALA A 365 -6.73 14.58 25.69
CA ALA A 365 -7.77 13.57 25.56
C ALA A 365 -7.16 12.16 25.48
N LEU A 366 -6.13 11.99 24.64
CA LEU A 366 -5.38 10.73 24.53
C LEU A 366 -4.67 10.36 25.84
N GLY A 367 -4.05 11.33 26.51
CA GLY A 367 -3.36 11.11 27.77
C GLY A 367 -4.30 10.60 28.87
N ARG A 368 -5.49 11.21 29.01
CA ARG A 368 -6.50 10.75 29.98
C ARG A 368 -6.98 9.34 29.66
N TYR A 369 -7.25 9.03 28.38
CA TYR A 369 -7.67 7.69 27.96
C TYR A 369 -6.60 6.64 28.28
N VAL A 370 -5.34 6.89 27.93
CA VAL A 370 -4.22 5.96 28.19
C VAL A 370 -4.00 5.74 29.68
N GLU A 371 -4.09 6.80 30.49
CA GLU A 371 -3.97 6.69 31.94
C GLU A 371 -5.06 5.80 32.53
N GLN A 372 -6.33 6.01 32.14
CA GLN A 372 -7.43 5.18 32.63
C GLN A 372 -7.34 3.74 32.11
N MET A 373 -6.94 3.54 30.85
CA MET A 373 -6.73 2.20 30.30
C MET A 373 -5.67 1.43 31.08
N GLY A 374 -4.57 2.11 31.41
CA GLY A 374 -3.51 1.53 32.26
C GLY A 374 -4.04 1.13 33.64
N ARG A 375 -4.89 1.95 34.27
CA ARG A 375 -5.50 1.62 35.58
C ARG A 375 -6.53 0.50 35.48
N SER A 376 -7.24 0.39 34.38
CA SER A 376 -8.26 -0.64 34.20
C SER A 376 -7.64 -2.01 33.93
N ILE A 377 -6.57 -2.07 33.12
CA ILE A 377 -5.88 -3.33 32.79
C ILE A 377 -4.95 -3.82 33.92
N ASN A 378 -4.42 -2.93 34.76
CA ASN A 378 -3.51 -3.28 35.85
C ASN A 378 -4.20 -3.30 37.23
N SER A 379 -3.66 -4.11 38.13
CA SER A 379 -3.93 -4.13 39.58
C SER A 379 -2.69 -3.66 40.36
N GLU A 380 -2.78 -3.58 41.69
CA GLU A 380 -1.62 -3.22 42.53
C GLU A 380 -0.43 -4.19 42.42
N VAL A 381 -0.68 -5.44 42.00
CA VAL A 381 0.29 -6.55 42.01
C VAL A 381 0.71 -7.01 40.61
N GLY A 382 0.18 -6.41 39.55
CA GLY A 382 0.43 -6.83 38.16
C GLY A 382 -0.77 -6.56 37.25
N LEU A 383 -1.03 -7.43 36.28
CA LEU A 383 -2.24 -7.36 35.45
C LEU A 383 -3.50 -7.69 36.28
N ARG A 384 -4.66 -7.22 35.84
CA ARG A 384 -5.97 -7.58 36.41
C ARG A 384 -6.19 -9.09 36.28
N GLU A 385 -6.85 -9.70 37.26
CA GLU A 385 -7.30 -11.09 37.16
C GLU A 385 -8.16 -11.30 35.91
N GLY A 386 -7.85 -12.34 35.12
CA GLY A 386 -8.49 -12.57 33.82
C GLY A 386 -7.84 -11.82 32.64
N ILE A 387 -6.75 -11.07 32.88
CA ILE A 387 -5.85 -10.54 31.85
C ILE A 387 -4.46 -11.16 32.07
N ALA A 388 -4.15 -12.21 31.33
CA ALA A 388 -2.95 -13.04 31.45
C ALA A 388 -1.73 -12.47 30.69
N GLY A 389 -1.90 -11.47 29.83
CA GLY A 389 -0.80 -10.90 29.06
C GLY A 389 -1.20 -9.83 28.07
N ILE A 390 -0.22 -9.46 27.22
CA ILE A 390 -0.35 -8.39 26.21
C ILE A 390 -1.50 -8.66 25.23
N ASP A 391 -1.68 -9.90 24.77
CA ASP A 391 -2.73 -10.22 23.79
C ASP A 391 -4.15 -9.96 24.33
N GLU A 392 -4.38 -10.23 25.62
CA GLU A 392 -5.67 -9.99 26.27
C GLU A 392 -5.87 -8.49 26.56
N ALA A 393 -4.80 -7.78 26.96
CA ALA A 393 -4.80 -6.33 27.11
C ALA A 393 -5.10 -5.60 25.79
N ASP A 394 -4.50 -6.05 24.69
CA ASP A 394 -4.77 -5.55 23.34
C ASP A 394 -6.22 -5.85 22.92
N THR A 395 -6.74 -7.04 23.24
CA THR A 395 -8.13 -7.40 22.96
C THR A 395 -9.14 -6.50 23.70
N VAL A 396 -8.84 -6.11 24.95
CA VAL A 396 -9.66 -5.13 25.69
C VAL A 396 -9.62 -3.77 25.00
N ARG A 397 -8.44 -3.29 24.57
CA ARG A 397 -8.28 -2.00 23.89
C ARG A 397 -9.07 -1.96 22.58
N ASP A 398 -8.96 -3.00 21.76
CA ASP A 398 -9.69 -3.13 20.49
C ASP A 398 -11.21 -3.12 20.74
N LEU A 399 -11.67 -3.87 21.75
CA LEU A 399 -13.09 -3.93 22.10
C LEU A 399 -13.62 -2.56 22.54
N VAL A 400 -12.89 -1.87 23.43
CA VAL A 400 -13.26 -0.53 23.91
C VAL A 400 -13.29 0.46 22.76
N MET A 401 -12.30 0.46 21.87
CA MET A 401 -12.25 1.38 20.74
C MET A 401 -13.42 1.16 19.76
N LYS A 402 -13.68 -0.10 19.38
CA LYS A 402 -14.81 -0.45 18.50
C LYS A 402 -16.15 -0.05 19.11
N THR A 403 -16.35 -0.37 20.39
CA THR A 403 -17.56 0.01 21.13
C THR A 403 -17.70 1.53 21.18
N SER A 404 -16.63 2.25 21.49
CA SER A 404 -16.62 3.71 21.60
C SER A 404 -16.95 4.41 20.28
N LEU A 405 -16.40 3.93 19.16
CA LEU A 405 -16.72 4.46 17.84
C LEU A 405 -18.18 4.23 17.45
N SER A 406 -18.77 3.09 17.81
CA SER A 406 -20.19 2.78 17.54
C SER A 406 -21.18 3.67 18.31
N LEU A 407 -20.71 4.32 19.38
CA LEU A 407 -21.48 5.23 20.23
C LEU A 407 -21.41 6.69 19.75
N VAL A 408 -20.52 7.02 18.80
CA VAL A 408 -20.37 8.39 18.30
C VAL A 408 -21.57 8.78 17.45
N GLU A 409 -22.17 9.91 17.84
CA GLU A 409 -23.19 10.61 17.05
C GLU A 409 -22.54 11.83 16.38
N VAL A 410 -22.86 12.04 15.11
CA VAL A 410 -22.33 13.12 14.27
C VAL A 410 -23.49 13.97 13.74
N GLU A 411 -23.31 15.29 13.67
CA GLU A 411 -24.31 16.16 13.07
C GLU A 411 -24.36 15.97 11.55
N SER A 412 -25.55 15.69 11.02
CA SER A 412 -25.86 15.63 9.60
C SER A 412 -26.87 16.73 9.24
N GLY A 413 -27.00 17.04 7.95
CA GLY A 413 -27.96 18.05 7.47
C GLY A 413 -29.42 17.76 7.84
N ASP A 414 -29.74 16.51 8.20
CA ASP A 414 -31.08 16.04 8.58
C ASP A 414 -31.21 15.70 10.09
N GLY A 415 -30.19 15.98 10.92
CA GLY A 415 -30.15 15.70 12.37
C GLY A 415 -28.89 14.95 12.82
N THR A 416 -28.83 14.48 14.07
CA THR A 416 -27.73 13.63 14.55
C THR A 416 -27.86 12.20 14.02
N GLU A 417 -26.79 11.66 13.44
CA GLU A 417 -26.72 10.27 12.95
C GLU A 417 -25.54 9.52 13.57
N LYS A 418 -25.64 8.20 13.68
CA LYS A 418 -24.50 7.37 14.11
C LYS A 418 -23.40 7.39 13.05
N LEU A 419 -22.16 7.29 13.51
CA LEU A 419 -21.00 7.09 12.65
C LEU A 419 -21.22 5.91 11.68
N ASN A 420 -21.07 6.16 10.38
CA ASN A 420 -21.36 5.20 9.32
C ASN A 420 -20.42 5.38 8.11
N ALA A 421 -20.57 4.55 7.08
CA ALA A 421 -19.71 4.56 5.90
C ALA A 421 -19.75 5.87 5.09
N GLN A 422 -20.73 6.75 5.31
CA GLN A 422 -20.83 8.06 4.68
C GLN A 422 -20.23 9.19 5.53
N THR A 423 -20.32 9.10 6.86
CA THR A 423 -19.76 10.12 7.77
C THR A 423 -18.30 9.87 8.12
N ALA A 424 -17.88 8.61 8.28
CA ALA A 424 -16.52 8.25 8.64
C ALA A 424 -15.46 8.78 7.66
N PRO A 425 -15.65 8.74 6.32
CA PRO A 425 -14.71 9.37 5.38
C PRO A 425 -14.55 10.88 5.60
N LYS A 426 -15.63 11.61 5.92
CA LYS A 426 -15.58 13.06 6.17
C LYS A 426 -14.78 13.37 7.42
N ILE A 427 -14.99 12.61 8.49
CA ILE A 427 -14.23 12.76 9.75
C ILE A 427 -12.77 12.42 9.52
N LEU A 428 -12.46 11.37 8.75
CA LEU A 428 -11.09 11.03 8.38
C LEU A 428 -10.42 12.17 7.59
N ASP A 429 -11.12 12.76 6.63
CA ASP A 429 -10.61 13.90 5.86
C ASP A 429 -10.30 15.08 6.79
N GLU A 430 -11.19 15.41 7.74
CA GLU A 430 -10.99 16.47 8.73
C GLU A 430 -9.81 16.18 9.68
N LEU A 431 -9.75 14.97 10.22
CA LEU A 431 -8.68 14.53 11.12
C LEU A 431 -7.33 14.50 10.43
N THR A 432 -7.29 14.20 9.13
CA THR A 432 -6.04 14.11 8.34
C THR A 432 -5.67 15.41 7.64
N MET A 433 -6.47 16.48 7.81
CA MET A 433 -6.13 17.80 7.26
C MET A 433 -4.75 18.26 7.77
N PRO A 434 -3.95 18.94 6.92
CA PRO A 434 -2.60 19.38 7.28
C PRO A 434 -2.49 20.25 8.53
N ASP A 435 -3.57 20.96 8.88
CA ASP A 435 -3.61 21.89 10.01
C ASP A 435 -4.46 21.38 11.18
N SER A 436 -4.93 20.12 11.12
CA SER A 436 -5.76 19.55 12.17
C SER A 436 -4.96 19.41 13.48
N GLY A 437 -5.63 19.64 14.62
CA GLY A 437 -5.03 19.37 15.92
C GLY A 437 -4.61 17.92 16.08
N PHE A 438 -5.35 16.99 15.46
CA PHE A 438 -5.08 15.57 15.48
C PHE A 438 -3.75 15.20 14.79
N MET A 439 -3.54 15.65 13.55
CA MET A 439 -2.25 15.46 12.87
C MET A 439 -1.12 16.12 13.63
N GLY A 440 -1.36 17.32 14.18
CA GLY A 440 -0.38 18.03 14.97
C GLY A 440 0.08 17.29 16.22
N ALA A 441 -0.85 16.67 16.96
CA ALA A 441 -0.57 15.84 18.12
C ALA A 441 0.19 14.56 17.73
N ARG A 442 -0.24 13.91 16.63
CA ARG A 442 0.37 12.69 16.12
C ARG A 442 1.83 12.91 15.68
N TYR A 443 2.12 14.04 15.04
CA TYR A 443 3.50 14.44 14.72
C TYR A 443 4.37 14.67 15.94
N ASP A 444 3.84 15.27 17.02
CA ASP A 444 4.59 15.45 18.27
C ASP A 444 4.91 14.11 18.94
N LEU A 445 3.99 13.15 18.88
CA LEU A 445 4.22 11.78 19.36
C LEU A 445 5.31 11.06 18.56
N ASP A 446 5.33 11.21 17.23
CA ASP A 446 6.31 10.54 16.35
C ASP A 446 7.73 11.11 16.46
N ARG A 447 7.90 12.34 16.96
CA ARG A 447 9.22 12.99 17.12
C ARG A 447 9.75 13.01 18.55
N SER A 448 9.05 12.41 19.50
CA SER A 448 9.51 12.38 20.88
C SER A 448 10.78 11.51 21.02
N GLU A 449 11.92 12.14 21.33
CA GLU A 449 13.25 11.49 21.37
C GLU A 449 13.42 10.44 22.48
N VAL A 450 12.58 10.48 23.52
CA VAL A 450 12.60 9.53 24.65
C VAL A 450 11.35 8.65 24.58
N PRO A 451 11.45 7.37 24.18
CA PRO A 451 10.32 6.47 24.17
C PRO A 451 9.92 6.14 25.62
N SER A 452 8.88 6.79 26.13
CA SER A 452 8.17 6.33 27.33
C SER A 452 7.07 5.37 26.89
N HIS A 453 6.75 4.39 27.75
CA HIS A 453 5.62 3.48 27.51
C HIS A 453 4.31 4.26 27.31
N GLU A 454 4.12 5.35 28.04
CA GLU A 454 2.96 6.22 27.92
C GLU A 454 2.84 6.89 26.54
N LEU A 455 3.95 7.40 25.98
CA LEU A 455 3.96 8.00 24.64
C LEU A 455 3.66 6.97 23.56
N MET A 456 4.19 5.75 23.71
CA MET A 456 3.88 4.63 22.82
C MET A 456 2.39 4.31 22.86
N MET A 457 1.79 4.24 24.04
CA MET A 457 0.35 3.95 24.20
C MET A 457 -0.53 5.07 23.64
N ARG A 458 -0.13 6.33 23.74
CA ARG A 458 -0.83 7.47 23.09
C ARG A 458 -0.75 7.36 21.56
N LYS A 459 0.39 6.95 21.02
CA LYS A 459 0.55 6.69 19.58
C LYS A 459 -0.36 5.56 19.12
N VAL A 460 -0.43 4.46 19.88
CA VAL A 460 -1.36 3.35 19.59
C VAL A 460 -2.81 3.84 19.61
N ALA A 461 -3.23 4.62 20.61
CA ALA A 461 -4.58 5.18 20.66
C ALA A 461 -4.93 6.05 19.43
N CYS A 462 -4.00 6.85 18.91
CA CYS A 462 -4.19 7.58 17.66
C CYS A 462 -4.40 6.63 16.47
N MET A 463 -3.60 5.57 16.39
CA MET A 463 -3.67 4.58 15.33
C MET A 463 -5.00 3.82 15.38
N ASP A 464 -5.48 3.47 16.58
CA ASP A 464 -6.74 2.76 16.78
C ASP A 464 -7.94 3.60 16.35
N VAL A 465 -7.94 4.92 16.62
CA VAL A 465 -9.00 5.84 16.13
C VAL A 465 -9.03 5.87 14.59
N LEU A 466 -7.88 6.02 13.95
CA LEU A 466 -7.80 6.06 12.47
C LEU A 466 -8.17 4.72 11.84
N ALA A 467 -7.70 3.62 12.43
CA ALA A 467 -7.99 2.28 11.95
C ALA A 467 -9.48 1.97 12.05
N GLY A 468 -10.11 2.26 13.20
CA GLY A 468 -11.53 2.05 13.41
C GLY A 468 -12.40 2.91 12.49
N LEU A 469 -12.05 4.19 12.30
CA LEU A 469 -12.73 5.04 11.31
C LEU A 469 -12.55 4.53 9.88
N GLY A 470 -11.36 4.05 9.53
CA GLY A 470 -11.06 3.48 8.22
C GLY A 470 -11.84 2.19 7.94
N GLU A 471 -12.00 1.33 8.95
CA GLU A 471 -12.83 0.12 8.88
C GLU A 471 -14.31 0.50 8.61
N ILE A 472 -14.85 1.48 9.34
CA ILE A 472 -16.22 1.97 9.15
C ILE A 472 -16.40 2.60 7.76
N ALA A 473 -15.38 3.29 7.25
CA ALA A 473 -15.33 3.86 5.91
C ALA A 473 -15.18 2.81 4.78
N GLY A 474 -14.99 1.52 5.11
CA GLY A 474 -14.80 0.46 4.13
C GLY A 474 -13.45 0.51 3.41
N MET A 475 -12.43 1.11 4.04
CA MET A 475 -11.08 1.21 3.47
C MET A 475 -10.35 -0.13 3.54
N SER A 476 -9.48 -0.39 2.56
CA SER A 476 -8.60 -1.55 2.59
C SER A 476 -7.54 -1.42 3.69
N LYS A 477 -6.98 -2.54 4.15
CA LYS A 477 -5.89 -2.54 5.15
C LYS A 477 -4.68 -1.74 4.67
N GLU A 478 -4.38 -1.77 3.38
CA GLU A 478 -3.30 -0.98 2.78
C GLU A 478 -3.58 0.52 2.87
N GLN A 479 -4.83 0.93 2.63
CA GLN A 479 -5.23 2.33 2.76
C GLN A 479 -5.16 2.79 4.22
N ILE A 480 -5.66 1.96 5.16
CA ILE A 480 -5.58 2.21 6.60
C ILE A 480 -4.13 2.35 7.03
N ASN A 481 -3.27 1.40 6.68
CA ASN A 481 -1.85 1.43 7.03
C ASN A 481 -1.13 2.65 6.44
N GLY A 482 -1.48 3.08 5.24
CA GLY A 482 -0.94 4.30 4.63
C GLY A 482 -1.27 5.57 5.43
N MET A 483 -2.45 5.61 6.07
CA MET A 483 -2.83 6.73 6.94
C MET A 483 -2.06 6.75 8.26
N LEU A 484 -1.40 5.64 8.66
CA LEU A 484 -0.68 5.50 9.95
C LEU A 484 0.72 6.12 9.95
N ASP A 485 1.28 6.48 8.80
CA ASP A 485 2.52 7.25 8.70
C ASP A 485 2.25 8.78 8.76
N VAL A 486 3.00 9.54 9.56
CA VAL A 486 3.00 11.02 9.56
C VAL A 486 4.40 11.55 9.33
N GLY A 487 4.56 12.44 8.36
CA GLY A 487 5.76 13.26 8.28
C GLY A 487 5.47 14.69 7.83
N VAL A 488 6.54 15.46 7.62
CA VAL A 488 6.44 16.89 7.30
C VAL A 488 5.63 17.17 6.03
N GLY A 489 5.60 16.23 5.08
CA GLY A 489 4.83 16.36 3.84
C GLY A 489 3.32 16.31 4.04
N ASN A 490 2.84 15.91 5.23
CA ASN A 490 1.43 15.95 5.60
C ASN A 490 0.96 17.34 6.09
N PHE A 491 1.86 18.22 6.54
CA PHE A 491 1.52 19.50 7.18
C PHE A 491 1.63 20.68 6.22
N SER A 492 0.86 21.74 6.47
CA SER A 492 1.08 23.04 5.80
C SER A 492 2.40 23.65 6.24
N LEU A 493 2.98 24.50 5.39
CA LEU A 493 4.18 25.21 5.82
C LEU A 493 3.86 26.21 6.94
N GLY A 494 2.64 26.75 6.97
CA GLY A 494 2.16 27.58 8.09
C GLY A 494 2.23 26.86 9.43
N PHE A 495 1.77 25.61 9.48
CA PHE A 495 1.86 24.76 10.67
C PHE A 495 3.31 24.50 11.08
N VAL A 496 4.18 24.22 10.10
CA VAL A 496 5.61 23.98 10.36
C VAL A 496 6.31 25.24 10.88
N ARG A 497 6.03 26.42 10.29
CA ARG A 497 6.54 27.72 10.73
C ARG A 497 6.10 28.05 12.16
N ALA A 498 4.84 27.73 12.53
CA ALA A 498 4.35 27.93 13.89
C ALA A 498 5.15 27.13 14.95
N LYS A 499 5.84 26.04 14.54
CA LYS A 499 6.72 25.26 15.42
C LYS A 499 8.20 25.66 15.34
N ALA A 500 8.69 25.99 14.13
CA ALA A 500 10.11 26.20 13.88
C ALA A 500 10.54 27.68 13.72
N GLY A 501 9.60 28.64 13.71
CA GLY A 501 9.84 30.07 13.44
C GLY A 501 9.58 30.46 11.97
N GLU A 502 9.74 31.73 11.60
CA GLU A 502 9.70 32.18 10.20
C GLU A 502 11.05 31.93 9.49
N GLY A 503 11.04 31.71 8.18
CA GLY A 503 12.27 31.48 7.38
C GLY A 503 12.88 30.09 7.56
N VAL A 504 12.05 29.07 7.73
CA VAL A 504 12.51 27.69 7.97
C VAL A 504 12.98 27.09 6.65
N HIS A 505 14.29 27.08 6.45
CA HIS A 505 14.96 26.11 5.58
C HIS A 505 15.42 24.99 6.49
N GLY A 506 14.82 23.81 6.39
CA GLY A 506 15.04 22.74 7.36
C GLY A 506 15.32 21.39 6.72
N ILE A 507 16.25 20.64 7.29
CA ILE A 507 16.45 19.21 6.99
C ILE A 507 16.37 18.46 8.32
N ASP A 508 15.44 17.50 8.42
CA ASP A 508 15.25 16.64 9.59
C ASP A 508 14.91 17.36 10.89
N GLY A 509 14.25 18.52 10.79
CA GLY A 509 13.88 19.35 11.94
C GLY A 509 15.02 20.22 12.47
N MET A 510 16.19 20.21 11.81
CA MET A 510 17.27 21.17 12.04
C MET A 510 17.10 22.34 11.08
N VAL A 511 17.15 23.57 11.61
CA VAL A 511 17.22 24.78 10.77
C VAL A 511 18.58 24.79 10.07
N VAL A 512 18.56 24.78 8.73
CA VAL A 512 19.73 24.94 7.88
C VAL A 512 20.13 26.42 7.91
N HIS A 513 20.91 26.81 8.91
CA HIS A 513 21.54 28.12 8.92
C HIS A 513 22.76 28.12 7.97
N GLY A 514 22.54 28.58 6.74
CA GLY A 514 23.57 28.80 5.73
C GLY A 514 23.84 27.57 4.85
N GLY A 515 23.80 27.77 3.54
CA GLY A 515 24.09 26.75 2.53
C GLY A 515 23.17 26.85 1.31
N PHE A 516 21.87 27.02 1.54
CA PHE A 516 20.89 27.20 0.46
C PHE A 516 20.97 28.62 -0.13
N ASN A 517 21.18 28.72 -1.44
CA ASN A 517 21.22 30.01 -2.11
C ASN A 517 19.81 30.48 -2.49
N LYS A 518 19.11 31.09 -1.51
CA LYS A 518 17.73 31.59 -1.67
C LYS A 518 17.59 32.54 -2.85
N GLU A 519 18.52 33.48 -3.03
CA GLU A 519 18.44 34.48 -4.11
C GLU A 519 18.54 33.83 -5.50
N GLN A 520 19.44 32.86 -5.66
CA GLN A 520 19.57 32.08 -6.89
C GLN A 520 18.33 31.22 -7.14
N ALA A 521 17.77 30.60 -6.10
CA ALA A 521 16.53 29.83 -6.19
C ALA A 521 15.35 30.71 -6.64
N LEU A 522 15.13 31.86 -5.98
CA LEU A 522 14.07 32.81 -6.34
C LEU A 522 14.22 33.32 -7.78
N THR A 523 15.45 33.65 -8.19
CA THR A 523 15.74 34.10 -9.56
C THR A 523 15.45 32.98 -10.58
N GLY A 524 15.93 31.77 -10.32
CA GLY A 524 15.72 30.61 -11.20
C GLY A 524 14.24 30.23 -11.33
N LEU A 525 13.51 30.26 -10.21
CA LEU A 525 12.06 30.07 -10.18
C LEU A 525 11.33 31.16 -10.98
N GLY A 526 11.67 32.42 -10.75
CA GLY A 526 11.08 33.56 -11.47
C GLY A 526 11.26 33.42 -12.98
N VAL A 527 12.48 33.13 -13.45
CA VAL A 527 12.76 32.90 -14.87
C VAL A 527 11.96 31.72 -15.42
N SER A 528 11.95 30.59 -14.71
CA SER A 528 11.24 29.39 -15.17
C SER A 528 9.72 29.59 -15.27
N ILE A 529 9.12 30.26 -14.28
CA ILE A 529 7.67 30.50 -14.25
C ILE A 529 7.31 31.57 -15.29
N GLN A 530 8.16 32.59 -15.47
CA GLN A 530 8.01 33.61 -16.51
C GLN A 530 8.06 33.00 -17.92
N ASP A 531 8.97 32.05 -18.18
CA ASP A 531 9.05 31.33 -19.46
C ASP A 531 7.75 30.58 -19.80
N ASP A 532 7.10 29.99 -18.79
CA ASP A 532 5.81 29.31 -18.97
C ASP A 532 4.64 30.28 -19.15
N MET A 533 4.75 31.49 -18.58
CA MET A 533 3.76 32.57 -18.75
C MET A 533 3.66 33.05 -20.21
N VAL A 534 4.77 33.04 -20.95
CA VAL A 534 4.85 33.52 -22.35
C VAL A 534 4.33 32.50 -23.37
N LYS A 535 4.14 31.24 -22.98
CA LYS A 535 3.63 30.19 -23.87
C LYS A 535 2.19 30.46 -24.32
N THR A 536 1.89 30.16 -25.58
CA THR A 536 0.55 30.31 -26.15
C THR A 536 -0.43 29.34 -25.49
N PRO A 537 -1.61 29.80 -25.01
CA PRO A 537 -2.64 28.93 -24.48
C PRO A 537 -3.31 28.15 -25.62
N SER A 538 -3.55 26.85 -25.43
CA SER A 538 -4.45 26.05 -26.28
C SER A 538 -4.72 24.69 -25.63
N ALA A 539 -5.56 24.67 -24.58
CA ALA A 539 -6.11 23.40 -24.09
C ALA A 539 -7.25 22.86 -24.98
N ALA A 540 -7.75 23.64 -25.94
CA ALA A 540 -8.90 23.28 -26.77
C ALA A 540 -8.76 21.91 -27.45
N ALA A 541 -7.57 21.58 -27.96
CA ALA A 541 -7.30 20.28 -28.60
C ALA A 541 -7.48 19.09 -27.63
N ALA A 542 -7.13 19.27 -26.35
CA ALA A 542 -7.27 18.26 -25.31
C ALA A 542 -8.73 17.98 -24.93
N TYR A 543 -9.65 18.89 -25.25
CA TYR A 543 -11.08 18.79 -24.99
C TYR A 543 -11.92 18.77 -26.28
N SER A 544 -11.34 18.33 -27.40
CA SER A 544 -12.00 18.28 -28.72
C SER A 544 -13.30 17.44 -28.76
N ASN A 545 -13.48 16.53 -27.80
CA ASN A 545 -14.69 15.71 -27.63
C ASN A 545 -15.72 16.30 -26.65
N ALA A 546 -15.47 17.48 -26.08
CA ALA A 546 -16.36 18.14 -25.13
C ALA A 546 -17.35 19.10 -25.83
N PRO A 547 -18.40 19.61 -25.15
CA PRO A 547 -19.28 20.63 -25.71
C PRO A 547 -18.51 21.88 -26.19
N MET A 548 -18.96 22.51 -27.27
CA MET A 548 -18.32 23.70 -27.86
C MET A 548 -18.16 24.86 -26.87
N SER A 549 -19.09 24.98 -25.91
CA SER A 549 -19.03 25.96 -24.82
C SER A 549 -17.81 25.75 -23.92
N LEU A 550 -17.57 24.50 -23.49
CA LEU A 550 -16.38 24.14 -22.72
C LEU A 550 -15.10 24.28 -23.54
N GLN A 551 -15.10 23.88 -24.82
CA GLN A 551 -13.94 24.05 -25.71
C GLN A 551 -13.53 25.52 -25.87
N GLY A 552 -14.51 26.41 -26.08
CA GLY A 552 -14.29 27.84 -26.20
C GLY A 552 -13.67 28.42 -24.94
N LYS A 553 -14.19 28.06 -23.76
CA LYS A 553 -13.63 28.49 -22.46
C LYS A 553 -12.23 27.94 -22.24
N ALA A 554 -12.02 26.64 -22.52
CA ALA A 554 -10.73 25.97 -22.33
C ALA A 554 -9.61 26.55 -23.21
N ALA A 555 -9.93 27.14 -24.36
CA ALA A 555 -8.96 27.76 -25.25
C ALA A 555 -8.14 28.89 -24.60
N HIS A 556 -8.69 29.54 -23.57
CA HIS A 556 -8.01 30.62 -22.85
C HIS A 556 -6.96 30.12 -21.85
N PHE A 557 -6.96 28.83 -21.51
CA PHE A 557 -6.13 28.23 -20.47
C PHE A 557 -5.05 27.30 -21.06
N SER A 558 -4.03 27.00 -20.26
CA SER A 558 -3.06 25.96 -20.58
C SER A 558 -3.63 24.57 -20.27
N GLU A 559 -3.26 23.57 -21.07
CA GLU A 559 -3.69 22.18 -20.86
C GLU A 559 -3.22 21.63 -19.51
N GLY A 560 -1.98 21.98 -19.12
CA GLY A 560 -1.41 21.60 -17.83
C GLY A 560 -2.21 22.16 -16.65
N PHE A 561 -2.58 23.45 -16.70
CA PHE A 561 -3.40 24.08 -15.68
C PHE A 561 -4.76 23.40 -15.53
N LEU A 562 -5.52 23.26 -16.62
CA LEU A 562 -6.88 22.72 -16.55
C LEU A 562 -6.91 21.28 -16.00
N LYS A 563 -5.96 20.44 -16.43
CA LYS A 563 -5.85 19.06 -15.93
C LYS A 563 -5.67 18.99 -14.42
N ASP A 564 -4.88 19.89 -13.84
CA ASP A 564 -4.63 19.91 -12.41
C ASP A 564 -5.72 20.65 -11.64
N PHE A 565 -6.24 21.76 -12.16
CA PHE A 565 -7.36 22.51 -11.58
C PHE A 565 -8.59 21.61 -11.38
N PHE A 566 -8.98 20.86 -12.41
CA PHE A 566 -10.13 19.96 -12.27
C PHE A 566 -9.89 18.82 -11.29
N ARG A 567 -8.63 18.46 -10.99
CA ARG A 567 -8.32 17.39 -10.01
C ARG A 567 -8.20 17.91 -8.59
N ASN A 568 -7.57 19.07 -8.41
CA ASN A 568 -7.11 19.56 -7.10
C ASN A 568 -7.89 20.78 -6.60
N GLY A 569 -8.57 21.51 -7.48
CA GLY A 569 -9.21 22.79 -7.13
C GLY A 569 -8.20 23.92 -6.91
N ILE A 570 -8.71 25.10 -6.55
CA ILE A 570 -7.90 26.30 -6.26
C ILE A 570 -8.66 27.23 -5.32
N THR A 571 -7.94 27.97 -4.47
CA THR A 571 -8.53 28.98 -3.60
C THR A 571 -8.32 30.37 -4.20
N ILE A 572 -9.37 31.19 -4.29
CA ILE A 572 -9.29 32.57 -4.79
C ILE A 572 -10.06 33.50 -3.84
N ASP A 573 -9.38 34.53 -3.35
CA ASP A 573 -9.92 35.52 -2.41
C ASP A 573 -10.63 34.88 -1.20
N GLY A 574 -10.05 33.79 -0.69
CA GLY A 574 -10.56 33.04 0.46
C GLY A 574 -11.65 32.01 0.14
N GLU A 575 -12.22 32.00 -1.08
CA GLU A 575 -13.15 30.95 -1.50
C GLU A 575 -12.40 29.78 -2.14
N HIS A 576 -12.59 28.56 -1.62
CA HIS A 576 -12.10 27.35 -2.26
C HIS A 576 -13.07 26.88 -3.36
N ILE A 577 -12.55 26.77 -4.58
CA ILE A 577 -13.24 26.14 -5.71
C ILE A 577 -12.73 24.70 -5.80
N PRO A 578 -13.54 23.70 -5.40
CA PRO A 578 -13.10 22.30 -5.40
C PRO A 578 -12.90 21.78 -6.82
N GLY A 579 -11.99 20.83 -6.98
CA GLY A 579 -11.86 20.04 -8.20
C GLY A 579 -13.10 19.16 -8.44
N CYS A 580 -13.40 18.86 -9.69
CA CYS A 580 -14.56 18.06 -10.12
C CYS A 580 -14.20 16.74 -10.82
N GLY A 581 -12.90 16.43 -10.94
CA GLY A 581 -12.40 15.36 -11.81
C GLY A 581 -12.46 15.72 -13.29
N THR A 582 -11.94 14.83 -14.14
CA THR A 582 -11.78 15.06 -15.59
C THR A 582 -12.72 14.19 -16.44
N GLN A 583 -13.82 13.70 -15.87
CA GLN A 583 -14.73 12.76 -16.55
C GLN A 583 -16.10 13.36 -16.89
N ASP A 584 -16.62 14.29 -16.07
CA ASP A 584 -17.91 14.94 -16.30
C ASP A 584 -17.73 16.33 -16.93
N HIS A 585 -17.98 16.44 -18.23
CA HIS A 585 -17.84 17.70 -18.97
C HIS A 585 -18.80 18.80 -18.50
N ALA A 586 -20.02 18.45 -18.03
CA ALA A 586 -20.98 19.45 -17.58
C ALA A 586 -20.55 20.03 -16.23
N LEU A 587 -20.07 19.18 -15.32
CA LEU A 587 -19.52 19.62 -14.04
C LEU A 587 -18.21 20.40 -14.22
N MET A 588 -17.35 19.99 -15.15
CA MET A 588 -16.14 20.73 -15.52
C MET A 588 -16.47 22.13 -16.06
N GLU A 589 -17.47 22.27 -16.91
CA GLU A 589 -17.88 23.58 -17.43
C GLU A 589 -18.37 24.50 -16.30
N ARG A 590 -19.23 24.00 -15.41
CA ARG A 590 -19.70 24.77 -14.23
C ARG A 590 -18.54 25.15 -13.30
N THR A 591 -17.59 24.25 -13.10
CA THR A 591 -16.42 24.49 -12.24
C THR A 591 -15.50 25.55 -12.86
N LEU A 592 -15.33 25.53 -14.19
CA LEU A 592 -14.58 26.55 -14.92
C LEU A 592 -15.32 27.91 -14.90
N ASP A 593 -16.64 27.92 -14.96
CA ASP A 593 -17.43 29.16 -14.81
C ASP A 593 -17.26 29.79 -13.43
N ARG A 594 -17.24 28.97 -12.36
CA ARG A 594 -16.93 29.45 -11.01
C ARG A 594 -15.53 30.07 -10.93
N LEU A 595 -14.54 29.48 -11.60
CA LEU A 595 -13.20 30.05 -11.69
C LEU A 595 -13.22 31.39 -12.41
N VAL A 596 -13.80 31.45 -13.61
CA VAL A 596 -13.83 32.66 -14.45
C VAL A 596 -14.57 33.81 -13.75
N ALA A 597 -15.63 33.51 -12.99
CA ALA A 597 -16.37 34.51 -12.22
C ALA A 597 -15.53 35.22 -11.14
N LYS A 598 -14.37 34.67 -10.76
CA LYS A 598 -13.41 35.30 -9.83
C LYS A 598 -12.48 36.31 -10.49
N PHE A 599 -12.52 36.43 -11.81
CA PHE A 599 -11.68 37.35 -12.57
C PHE A 599 -12.54 38.33 -13.37
N PRO A 600 -11.99 39.51 -13.73
CA PRO A 600 -12.71 40.47 -14.58
C PRO A 600 -13.08 39.93 -15.97
N SER A 601 -12.30 38.98 -16.50
CA SER A 601 -12.59 38.30 -17.75
C SER A 601 -11.96 36.91 -17.82
N ILE A 602 -12.42 36.08 -18.77
CA ILE A 602 -11.86 34.74 -19.01
C ILE A 602 -10.41 34.81 -19.54
N GLU A 603 -10.07 35.85 -20.31
CA GLU A 603 -8.71 36.10 -20.78
C GLU A 603 -7.78 36.41 -19.62
N GLU A 604 -8.22 37.23 -18.67
CA GLU A 604 -7.44 37.54 -17.47
C GLU A 604 -7.26 36.29 -16.59
N ALA A 605 -8.34 35.52 -16.37
CA ALA A 605 -8.26 34.23 -15.68
C ALA A 605 -7.22 33.30 -16.30
N GLY A 606 -7.32 33.07 -17.62
CA GLY A 606 -6.43 32.17 -18.35
C GLY A 606 -4.98 32.65 -18.46
N ARG A 607 -4.73 33.96 -18.31
CA ARG A 607 -3.39 34.54 -18.28
C ARG A 607 -2.76 34.41 -16.90
N VAL A 608 -3.48 34.75 -15.84
CA VAL A 608 -2.97 34.69 -14.45
C VAL A 608 -2.67 33.25 -14.04
N THR A 609 -3.53 32.30 -14.43
CA THR A 609 -3.39 30.91 -13.98
C THR A 609 -2.45 30.04 -14.83
N ARG A 610 -1.95 30.58 -15.95
CA ARG A 610 -1.24 29.82 -16.98
C ARG A 610 -0.06 28.97 -16.49
N PRO A 611 0.87 29.48 -15.66
CA PRO A 611 2.04 28.72 -15.24
C PRO A 611 1.82 27.98 -13.92
N LEU A 612 0.61 28.03 -13.34
CA LEU A 612 0.32 27.39 -12.06
C LEU A 612 0.30 25.85 -12.20
N PHE A 613 0.26 25.16 -11.05
CA PHE A 613 0.34 23.70 -10.93
C PHE A 613 1.65 23.10 -11.45
N GLN A 614 1.58 22.17 -12.43
CA GLN A 614 2.70 21.35 -12.90
C GLN A 614 3.99 22.13 -13.18
N ALA A 615 3.87 23.31 -13.80
CA ALA A 615 5.01 24.14 -14.14
C ALA A 615 5.72 24.65 -12.88
N VAL A 616 4.99 25.34 -12.00
CA VAL A 616 5.50 25.78 -10.68
C VAL A 616 6.08 24.62 -9.87
N ALA A 617 5.40 23.47 -9.80
CA ALA A 617 5.86 22.35 -9.01
C ALA A 617 7.16 21.72 -9.56
N ALA A 618 7.30 21.66 -10.89
CA ALA A 618 8.53 21.24 -11.56
C ALA A 618 9.66 22.24 -11.31
N SER A 619 9.37 23.55 -11.36
CA SER A 619 10.34 24.61 -11.06
C SER A 619 10.83 24.52 -9.60
N ILE A 620 9.93 24.32 -8.63
CA ILE A 620 10.29 24.11 -7.22
C ILE A 620 11.21 22.90 -7.08
N THR A 621 10.82 21.77 -7.66
CA THR A 621 11.60 20.53 -7.61
C THR A 621 12.98 20.70 -8.22
N MET A 622 13.08 21.33 -9.39
CA MET A 622 14.37 21.59 -10.06
C MET A 622 15.23 22.58 -9.27
N SER A 623 14.63 23.58 -8.63
CA SER A 623 15.34 24.52 -7.77
C SER A 623 15.97 23.80 -6.57
N LEU A 624 15.21 22.91 -5.92
CA LEU A 624 15.71 22.10 -4.80
C LEU A 624 16.74 21.05 -5.24
N LEU A 625 16.62 20.48 -6.44
CA LEU A 625 17.63 19.56 -6.99
C LEU A 625 18.90 20.27 -7.46
N GLY A 626 18.78 21.53 -7.89
CA GLY A 626 19.88 22.33 -8.41
C GLY A 626 20.76 22.95 -7.33
N ASP A 627 20.27 23.06 -6.08
CA ASP A 627 21.04 23.53 -4.94
C ASP A 627 21.76 22.35 -4.24
N PRO A 628 23.10 22.40 -4.08
CA PRO A 628 23.86 21.32 -3.46
C PRO A 628 23.42 20.94 -2.04
N THR A 629 22.83 21.88 -1.29
CA THR A 629 22.40 21.68 0.10
C THR A 629 21.13 20.83 0.18
N THR A 630 20.24 20.96 -0.81
CA THR A 630 18.94 20.27 -0.83
C THR A 630 18.88 19.10 -1.80
N GLN A 631 19.88 18.98 -2.68
CA GLN A 631 19.92 17.98 -3.74
C GLN A 631 19.76 16.54 -3.23
N GLU A 632 20.51 16.14 -2.20
CA GLU A 632 20.44 14.76 -1.67
C GLU A 632 19.05 14.47 -1.10
N SER A 633 18.52 15.35 -0.26
CA SER A 633 17.21 15.19 0.38
C SER A 633 16.08 15.15 -0.65
N MET A 634 16.11 16.04 -1.64
CA MET A 634 15.11 16.06 -2.71
C MET A 634 15.21 14.83 -3.62
N MET A 635 16.43 14.36 -3.92
CA MET A 635 16.64 13.11 -4.65
C MET A 635 16.08 11.92 -3.86
N ARG A 636 16.31 11.87 -2.54
CA ARG A 636 15.81 10.80 -1.68
C ARG A 636 14.28 10.76 -1.63
N VAL A 637 13.61 11.91 -1.49
CA VAL A 637 12.14 12.00 -1.57
C VAL A 637 11.63 11.51 -2.94
N SER A 638 12.34 11.86 -4.01
CA SER A 638 11.95 11.51 -5.38
C SER A 638 12.15 10.03 -5.72
N THR A 639 13.14 9.36 -5.12
CA THR A 639 13.51 7.97 -5.42
C THR A 639 13.04 6.96 -4.37
N SER A 640 12.55 7.41 -3.21
CA SER A 640 12.07 6.53 -2.14
C SER A 640 10.97 5.59 -2.62
N GLN A 641 11.17 4.31 -2.30
CA GLN A 641 10.25 3.19 -2.60
C GLN A 641 9.08 3.12 -1.61
N GLY A 642 9.09 3.97 -0.57
CA GLY A 642 7.96 4.11 0.34
C GLY A 642 6.67 4.42 -0.41
N SER A 643 5.58 3.84 0.08
CA SER A 643 4.22 4.14 -0.33
C SER A 643 3.98 5.64 -0.20
N ARG A 644 3.22 6.21 -1.13
CA ARG A 644 2.98 7.66 -1.13
C ARG A 644 1.82 7.93 -0.16
N VAL A 645 2.12 8.68 0.90
CA VAL A 645 1.18 9.00 1.99
C VAL A 645 0.55 10.39 1.77
N SER A 646 1.32 11.33 1.21
CA SER A 646 0.84 12.67 0.85
C SER A 646 1.45 13.11 -0.48
N ASP A 647 0.65 13.78 -1.30
CA ASP A 647 1.06 14.34 -2.59
C ASP A 647 0.21 15.55 -2.95
N ARG A 648 0.43 16.62 -2.21
CA ARG A 648 -0.41 17.82 -2.20
C ARG A 648 0.26 18.97 -2.95
N LEU A 649 -0.53 19.68 -3.74
CA LEU A 649 -0.12 20.85 -4.48
C LEU A 649 -1.29 21.85 -4.52
N ASN A 650 -1.25 22.81 -3.61
CA ASN A 650 -2.31 23.77 -3.36
C ASN A 650 -1.92 25.15 -3.86
N PHE A 651 -2.86 25.86 -4.47
CA PHE A 651 -2.69 27.26 -4.88
C PHE A 651 -3.75 28.13 -4.22
N SER A 652 -3.32 29.29 -3.73
CA SER A 652 -4.20 30.35 -3.26
C SER A 652 -3.87 31.65 -3.98
N ILE A 653 -4.87 32.30 -4.54
CA ILE A 653 -4.75 33.58 -5.25
C ILE A 653 -5.48 34.65 -4.45
N THR A 654 -4.83 35.80 -4.25
CA THR A 654 -5.45 37.01 -3.70
C THR A 654 -5.35 38.12 -4.74
N SER A 655 -6.49 38.66 -5.15
CA SER A 655 -6.57 39.81 -6.04
C SER A 655 -6.18 41.09 -5.30
N LEU A 656 -5.27 41.87 -5.89
CA LEU A 656 -4.88 43.20 -5.39
C LEU A 656 -5.54 44.32 -6.22
N GLY A 657 -6.32 43.98 -7.25
CA GLY A 657 -6.88 44.91 -8.20
C GLY A 657 -5.88 45.35 -9.29
N GLY A 658 -6.41 45.96 -10.37
CA GLY A 658 -5.60 46.50 -11.46
C GLY A 658 -4.77 45.48 -12.24
N GLY A 659 -5.19 44.20 -12.26
CA GLY A 659 -4.44 43.10 -12.89
C GLY A 659 -3.24 42.62 -12.09
N SER A 660 -3.20 42.89 -10.78
CA SER A 660 -2.16 42.43 -9.84
C SER A 660 -2.71 41.38 -8.88
N TYR A 661 -1.93 40.32 -8.65
CA TYR A 661 -2.33 39.15 -7.88
C TYR A 661 -1.15 38.67 -7.03
N ASN A 662 -1.42 38.29 -5.79
CA ASN A 662 -0.52 37.46 -4.99
C ASN A 662 -0.94 36.00 -5.15
N VAL A 663 0.00 35.12 -5.45
CA VAL A 663 -0.23 33.68 -5.57
C VAL A 663 0.68 32.95 -4.60
N LYS A 664 0.07 32.18 -3.71
CA LYS A 664 0.74 31.27 -2.80
C LYS A 664 0.67 29.87 -3.36
N ALA A 665 1.80 29.21 -3.55
CA ALA A 665 1.87 27.82 -3.97
C ALA A 665 2.50 26.98 -2.87
N GLU A 666 1.78 25.96 -2.41
CA GLU A 666 2.25 25.05 -1.37
C GLU A 666 2.28 23.61 -1.88
N MET A 667 3.45 22.99 -1.75
CA MET A 667 3.76 21.66 -2.24
C MET A 667 4.13 20.77 -1.06
N GLY A 668 3.55 19.58 -0.97
CA GLY A 668 3.87 18.60 0.06
C GLY A 668 3.97 17.20 -0.54
N ILE A 669 5.06 16.50 -0.25
CA ILE A 669 5.23 15.08 -0.60
C ILE A 669 5.59 14.34 0.67
N GLN A 670 4.86 13.27 0.99
CA GLN A 670 5.24 12.32 2.04
C GLN A 670 5.32 10.91 1.47
N LYS A 671 6.44 10.24 1.74
CA LYS A 671 6.65 8.81 1.55
C LYS A 671 6.61 8.10 2.90
N GLY A 672 5.89 7.00 2.94
CA GLY A 672 5.69 6.13 4.08
C GLY A 672 6.92 5.28 4.38
N SER A 673 6.92 4.68 5.56
CA SER A 673 7.96 3.76 6.05
C SER A 673 7.84 2.34 5.47
N ARG A 674 6.86 2.12 4.59
CA ARG A 674 6.59 0.84 3.94
C ARG A 674 6.30 0.98 2.45
N THR A 675 6.71 0.00 1.65
CA THR A 675 6.34 -0.11 0.22
C THR A 675 4.86 -0.51 0.06
N MET A 676 4.33 -0.44 -1.17
CA MET A 676 2.99 -0.99 -1.48
C MET A 676 2.88 -2.50 -1.20
N GLN A 677 4.00 -3.23 -1.15
CA GLN A 677 4.05 -4.66 -0.86
C GLN A 677 4.23 -4.94 0.65
N GLY A 678 4.34 -3.88 1.47
CA GLY A 678 4.46 -3.97 2.92
C GLY A 678 5.89 -4.05 3.46
N ASP A 679 6.89 -4.11 2.58
CA ASP A 679 8.32 -4.11 2.95
C ASP A 679 8.73 -2.79 3.60
N ARG A 680 9.71 -2.82 4.52
CA ARG A 680 10.25 -1.59 5.13
C ARG A 680 10.94 -0.71 4.07
N ALA A 681 10.74 0.60 4.18
CA ALA A 681 11.34 1.63 3.36
C ALA A 681 11.70 2.85 4.20
N ASP A 682 12.61 3.69 3.71
CA ASP A 682 12.93 4.96 4.36
C ASP A 682 11.79 5.96 4.14
N GLY A 683 11.04 6.23 5.20
CA GLY A 683 10.01 7.25 5.22
C GLY A 683 10.64 8.64 5.15
N CYS A 684 10.20 9.45 4.21
CA CYS A 684 10.76 10.78 3.99
C CYS A 684 9.73 11.71 3.35
N GLY A 685 9.86 13.01 3.59
CA GLY A 685 8.96 13.99 3.00
C GLY A 685 9.58 15.36 2.89
N VAL A 686 8.88 16.20 2.12
CA VAL A 686 9.17 17.62 1.97
C VAL A 686 7.86 18.40 1.98
N VAL A 687 7.87 19.55 2.64
CA VAL A 687 6.88 20.61 2.43
C VAL A 687 7.61 21.85 1.93
N THR A 688 7.03 22.56 0.98
CA THR A 688 7.60 23.77 0.37
C THR A 688 6.48 24.76 0.11
N GLN A 689 6.76 26.03 0.32
CA GLN A 689 5.89 27.13 -0.06
C GLN A 689 6.70 28.15 -0.86
N ILE A 690 6.08 28.67 -1.91
CA ILE A 690 6.58 29.86 -2.61
C ILE A 690 5.50 30.92 -2.69
N ASP A 691 5.91 32.17 -2.57
CA ASP A 691 5.04 33.34 -2.70
C ASP A 691 5.39 34.09 -3.98
N ILE A 692 4.42 34.23 -4.87
CA ILE A 692 4.55 34.76 -6.21
C ILE A 692 3.69 36.02 -6.35
N SER A 693 4.23 37.04 -7.00
CA SER A 693 3.51 38.23 -7.44
C SER A 693 3.34 38.18 -8.95
N ILE A 694 2.11 38.29 -9.41
CA ILE A 694 1.78 38.39 -10.83
C ILE A 694 1.20 39.78 -11.09
N THR A 695 1.75 40.50 -12.06
CA THR A 695 1.28 41.84 -12.45
C THR A 695 1.02 41.92 -13.96
N GLY A 696 0.10 42.79 -14.37
CA GLY A 696 -0.26 42.97 -15.79
C GLY A 696 -1.24 41.92 -16.34
N GLY A 697 -1.98 41.24 -15.46
CA GLY A 697 -3.03 40.27 -15.83
C GLY A 697 -4.14 40.85 -16.72
N ASN A 698 -4.33 42.17 -16.67
CA ASN A 698 -5.30 42.92 -17.48
C ASN A 698 -4.76 43.37 -18.86
N GLN A 699 -3.47 43.22 -19.15
CA GLN A 699 -2.85 43.76 -20.38
C GLN A 699 -2.94 42.80 -21.60
N SER A 700 -3.81 43.02 -22.57
CA SER A 700 -4.10 42.02 -23.62
C SER A 700 -2.92 41.59 -24.52
N VAL A 701 -1.83 42.37 -24.61
CA VAL A 701 -0.71 42.14 -25.56
C VAL A 701 0.57 41.68 -24.87
N VAL A 702 0.81 42.12 -23.64
CA VAL A 702 2.06 41.86 -22.91
C VAL A 702 1.83 40.71 -21.94
N PRO A 703 2.68 39.67 -21.90
CA PRO A 703 2.57 38.62 -20.90
C PRO A 703 2.64 39.18 -19.47
N PRO A 704 1.88 38.65 -18.51
CA PRO A 704 2.02 39.05 -17.12
C PRO A 704 3.47 38.89 -16.64
N THR A 705 3.92 39.81 -15.78
CA THR A 705 5.23 39.72 -15.13
C THR A 705 5.10 38.91 -13.85
N VAL A 706 6.07 38.03 -13.63
CA VAL A 706 6.16 37.13 -12.48
C VAL A 706 7.35 37.53 -11.62
N ASP A 707 7.13 37.70 -10.33
CA ASP A 707 8.15 37.95 -9.33
C ASP A 707 7.97 36.96 -8.17
N VAL A 708 8.98 36.13 -7.88
CA VAL A 708 8.94 35.15 -6.79
C VAL A 708 9.57 35.81 -5.57
N ARG A 709 8.73 36.19 -4.61
CA ARG A 709 9.12 37.00 -3.45
C ARG A 709 9.75 36.18 -2.34
N ASP A 710 9.27 34.95 -2.17
CA ASP A 710 9.72 34.09 -1.08
C ASP A 710 9.67 32.60 -1.44
N MET A 711 10.53 31.83 -0.77
CA MET A 711 10.61 30.37 -0.84
C MET A 711 11.12 29.82 0.50
N ASP A 712 10.33 28.92 1.07
CA ASP A 712 10.67 28.18 2.27
C ASP A 712 10.38 26.68 2.06
N PHE A 713 11.18 25.82 2.71
CA PHE A 713 11.05 24.38 2.59
C PHE A 713 11.51 23.66 3.86
N VAL A 714 10.91 22.52 4.14
CA VAL A 714 11.34 21.62 5.21
C VAL A 714 11.32 20.19 4.73
N PHE A 715 12.47 19.52 4.81
CA PHE A 715 12.60 18.07 4.67
C PHE A 715 12.46 17.40 6.04
N GLY A 716 11.89 16.20 6.04
CA GLY A 716 11.79 15.40 7.24
C GLY A 716 11.88 13.91 6.93
N MET A 717 12.82 13.25 7.58
CA MET A 717 12.93 11.80 7.65
C MET A 717 12.04 11.26 8.78
N MET A 718 11.42 10.10 8.53
CA MET A 718 10.84 9.27 9.57
C MET A 718 11.90 8.23 9.95
N HIS A 719 12.47 8.34 11.14
CA HIS A 719 13.27 7.26 11.70
C HIS A 719 12.30 6.20 12.21
N GLY A 720 12.27 5.05 11.52
CA GLY A 720 11.41 3.92 11.87
C GLY A 720 11.90 3.12 13.07
#